data_AF-A0A820V990-F1
#
_entry.id   AF-A0A820V990-F1
#
_cell.length_a   1.000
_cell.length_b   1.000
_cell.length_c   1.000
_cell.angle_alpha   90.00
_cell.angle_beta   90.00
_cell.angle_gamma   90.00
#
_symmetry.space_group_name_H-M   'P 1'
#
loop_
_entity.id
_entity.type
_entity.pdbx_description
1 polymer ?
#
loop_
_entity_poly.entity_id
_entity_poly.type
_entity_poly.pdbx_seq_one_letter_code
_entity_poly.pdbx_strand_id
1 'polypeptide(L)'
;LLFHDEINDRNKKIYQDLLEHWSHQLPKSYEIMIKIMMDIDFLINAFENEQYQLIFIHHMINLCFQQESIYQILSDGLLNLNNELFLDQFEKKFTSVCLNISQNKLKQLSNRENPLYHLINIDKQNQGKSKLINNLIQLTANKIQFDVDEISQETFERPTRTTCVYAILFEDCFKTSTLRQTIIYQLRELWNVWEKEGFRANQILGWKNFSDEERQIVYRIWNYIGETAGKQDKINTLIDRQQWEMDEKIQVKERITQCLEIYCQNAYDKQIYLDLLSDMETKLKSEIVRSIQIPDQIKSILPLVNRLNPLEKLNVWKTFLAQKRKCDQNSPTTTDMNSFDIIDSESLLSDDDRTTEASSSSRTFRSSLCATISIDSNEDIPLDQRSCIDILTEYIEILDMFIERLKRICSEWKHLSISEILNLFPDIQYVDHDFEILKPLLNSDATDKIKSVLDYWKNRDNIYHICHGYINLLNNIEKFSGKNCEIFKKITEINNQTKGLQCFMRYRQFLREFLECHSKEFLNFIAQYSLSNELITFLNLLPSTDVDNLLQAVNDWDETLINTKTVLDFVMLKRFFVRFNQKLDSIRNDSSLFDIEQIKIAFQTTFEDEQFKNIFNCFPTCLASLTSIKRIHLELTDKELSKRKRISDIMQNIKFGFIEEFNKFNINIEPQSICFNDLSELRDRARLIEYSTIK
;
A
#
# COMPACT_ATOMS: atom_id res chain seq x y z
N LEU A 1 -62.30 -54.87 -27.32
CA LEU A 1 -62.70 -55.55 -28.57
C LEU A 1 -63.98 -56.40 -28.40
N LEU A 2 -65.00 -55.93 -27.65
CA LEU A 2 -66.28 -56.68 -27.46
C LEU A 2 -67.47 -55.73 -27.19
N PHE A 3 -67.56 -54.58 -27.88
CA PHE A 3 -68.71 -53.66 -27.75
C PHE A 3 -69.00 -52.96 -29.09
N HIS A 4 -69.71 -53.66 -30.00
CA HIS A 4 -70.18 -53.13 -31.29
C HIS A 4 -71.71 -52.94 -31.38
N ASP A 5 -72.47 -53.36 -30.35
CA ASP A 5 -73.94 -53.36 -30.37
C ASP A 5 -74.57 -52.34 -29.39
N GLU A 6 -75.81 -51.96 -29.71
CA GLU A 6 -76.57 -50.88 -29.08
C GLU A 6 -76.65 -50.92 -27.54
N ILE A 7 -76.82 -49.73 -26.96
CA ILE A 7 -76.78 -49.48 -25.52
C ILE A 7 -77.91 -50.24 -24.80
N ASN A 8 -77.52 -51.25 -24.03
CA ASN A 8 -78.38 -51.93 -23.06
C ASN A 8 -77.69 -51.89 -21.68
N ASP A 9 -78.46 -51.68 -20.60
CA ASP A 9 -77.94 -51.45 -19.24
C ASP A 9 -76.98 -52.54 -18.75
N ARG A 10 -77.13 -53.76 -19.30
CA ARG A 10 -76.25 -54.90 -19.03
C ARG A 10 -74.80 -54.64 -19.45
N ASN A 11 -74.56 -53.99 -20.60
CA ASN A 11 -73.20 -53.68 -21.08
C ASN A 11 -72.55 -52.60 -20.22
N LYS A 12 -73.34 -51.58 -19.82
CA LYS A 12 -72.91 -50.53 -18.89
C LYS A 12 -72.46 -51.10 -17.55
N LYS A 13 -73.18 -52.08 -17.01
CA LYS A 13 -72.80 -52.76 -15.76
C LYS A 13 -71.49 -53.55 -15.91
N ILE A 14 -71.37 -54.39 -16.94
CA ILE A 14 -70.13 -55.15 -17.21
C ILE A 14 -68.91 -54.21 -17.34
N TYR A 15 -69.11 -53.05 -17.96
CA TYR A 15 -68.07 -52.04 -18.09
C TYR A 15 -67.68 -51.39 -16.75
N GLN A 16 -68.67 -51.09 -15.90
CA GLN A 16 -68.43 -50.61 -14.53
C GLN A 16 -67.70 -51.66 -13.68
N ASP A 17 -68.15 -52.92 -13.72
CA ASP A 17 -67.52 -54.04 -13.00
C ASP A 17 -66.04 -54.23 -13.43
N LEU A 18 -65.72 -54.02 -14.72
CA LEU A 18 -64.36 -54.10 -15.24
C LEU A 18 -63.48 -52.92 -14.81
N LEU A 19 -63.99 -51.69 -14.85
CA LEU A 19 -63.29 -50.52 -14.32
C LEU A 19 -63.07 -50.62 -12.80
N GLU A 20 -64.04 -51.13 -12.05
CA GLU A 20 -63.90 -51.38 -10.62
C GLU A 20 -62.85 -52.46 -10.33
N HIS A 21 -62.80 -53.53 -11.13
CA HIS A 21 -61.71 -54.51 -11.05
C HIS A 21 -60.34 -53.87 -11.34
N TRP A 22 -60.25 -53.00 -12.35
CA TRP A 22 -59.01 -52.31 -12.71
C TRP A 22 -58.54 -51.36 -11.62
N SER A 23 -59.42 -50.58 -10.98
CA SER A 23 -59.03 -49.72 -9.85
C SER A 23 -58.54 -50.48 -8.62
N HIS A 24 -58.95 -51.73 -8.44
CA HIS A 24 -58.48 -52.57 -7.32
C HIS A 24 -57.17 -53.31 -7.62
N GLN A 25 -56.77 -53.45 -8.88
CA GLN A 25 -55.61 -54.25 -9.29
C GLN A 25 -54.46 -53.42 -9.89
N LEU A 26 -54.76 -52.44 -10.76
CA LEU A 26 -53.73 -51.65 -11.44
C LEU A 26 -52.84 -50.82 -10.49
N PRO A 27 -53.36 -50.18 -9.43
CA PRO A 27 -52.51 -49.48 -8.46
C PRO A 27 -51.53 -50.37 -7.68
N LYS A 28 -51.64 -51.70 -7.79
CA LYS A 28 -50.72 -52.66 -7.15
C LYS A 28 -49.59 -53.11 -8.06
N SER A 29 -49.57 -52.71 -9.34
CA SER A 29 -48.54 -53.11 -10.30
C SER A 29 -48.20 -51.96 -11.26
N TYR A 30 -47.18 -51.19 -10.85
CA TYR A 30 -46.63 -50.09 -11.64
C TYR A 30 -46.24 -50.52 -13.07
N GLU A 31 -45.59 -51.67 -13.24
CA GLU A 31 -45.18 -52.17 -14.57
C GLU A 31 -46.36 -52.42 -15.52
N ILE A 32 -47.47 -52.98 -15.01
CA ILE A 32 -48.67 -53.23 -15.82
C ILE A 32 -49.31 -51.88 -16.17
N MET A 33 -49.36 -50.96 -15.21
CA MET A 33 -49.89 -49.62 -15.43
C MET A 33 -49.11 -48.86 -16.50
N ILE A 34 -47.78 -48.87 -16.46
CA ILE A 34 -46.94 -48.21 -17.49
C ILE A 34 -47.18 -48.82 -18.87
N LYS A 35 -47.27 -50.15 -19.01
CA LYS A 35 -47.61 -50.79 -20.29
C LYS A 35 -48.96 -50.31 -20.82
N ILE A 36 -49.98 -50.21 -19.97
CA ILE A 36 -51.30 -49.67 -20.36
C ILE A 36 -51.23 -48.18 -20.74
N MET A 37 -50.37 -47.38 -20.09
CA MET A 37 -50.14 -45.98 -20.45
C MET A 37 -49.43 -45.81 -21.79
N MET A 38 -48.46 -46.68 -22.11
CA MET A 38 -47.76 -46.64 -23.40
C MET A 38 -48.72 -46.91 -24.58
N ASP A 39 -49.70 -47.79 -24.39
CA ASP A 39 -50.70 -48.16 -25.41
C ASP A 39 -52.01 -47.34 -25.31
N ILE A 40 -52.07 -46.30 -24.47
CA ILE A 40 -53.34 -45.67 -24.09
C ILE A 40 -54.09 -45.01 -25.27
N ASP A 41 -53.37 -44.42 -26.23
CA ASP A 41 -53.96 -43.86 -27.47
C ASP A 41 -54.71 -44.95 -28.25
N PHE A 42 -54.12 -46.13 -28.40
CA PHE A 42 -54.73 -47.27 -29.08
C PHE A 42 -55.96 -47.78 -28.32
N LEU A 43 -55.88 -47.85 -26.98
CA LEU A 43 -56.98 -48.28 -26.13
C LEU A 43 -58.17 -47.31 -26.16
N ILE A 44 -57.94 -46.00 -26.17
CA ILE A 44 -59.00 -44.98 -26.29
C ILE A 44 -59.66 -45.07 -27.68
N ASN A 45 -58.86 -45.16 -28.74
CA ASN A 45 -59.36 -45.22 -30.12
C ASN A 45 -60.11 -46.53 -30.44
N ALA A 46 -60.00 -47.57 -29.59
CA ALA A 46 -60.74 -48.82 -29.72
C ALA A 46 -62.19 -48.77 -29.18
N PHE A 47 -62.64 -47.64 -28.63
CA PHE A 47 -64.03 -47.41 -28.24
C PHE A 47 -64.77 -46.62 -29.33
N GLU A 48 -65.93 -47.11 -29.78
CA GLU A 48 -66.75 -46.43 -30.81
C GLU A 48 -67.67 -45.33 -30.23
N ASN A 49 -67.82 -45.29 -28.89
CA ASN A 49 -68.75 -44.41 -28.21
C ASN A 49 -68.01 -43.42 -27.29
N GLU A 50 -68.18 -42.13 -27.56
CA GLU A 50 -67.52 -41.00 -26.89
C GLU A 50 -67.79 -40.95 -25.38
N GLN A 51 -68.98 -41.36 -24.92
CA GLN A 51 -69.30 -41.37 -23.49
C GLN A 51 -68.47 -42.43 -22.74
N TYR A 52 -68.30 -43.63 -23.32
CA TYR A 52 -67.43 -44.65 -22.74
C TYR A 52 -65.94 -44.28 -22.86
N GLN A 53 -65.52 -43.63 -23.94
CA GLN A 53 -64.17 -43.04 -24.04
C GLN A 53 -63.91 -42.07 -22.89
N LEU A 54 -64.82 -41.12 -22.62
CA LEU A 54 -64.63 -40.12 -21.57
C LEU A 54 -64.57 -40.75 -20.17
N ILE A 55 -65.45 -41.72 -19.88
CA ILE A 55 -65.43 -42.49 -18.62
C ILE A 55 -64.10 -43.26 -18.47
N PHE A 56 -63.62 -43.88 -19.56
CA PHE A 56 -62.32 -44.57 -19.58
C PHE A 56 -61.17 -43.62 -19.25
N ILE A 57 -61.10 -42.50 -19.98
CA ILE A 57 -60.09 -41.45 -19.83
C ILE A 57 -60.07 -40.94 -18.38
N HIS A 58 -61.23 -40.57 -17.83
CA HIS A 58 -61.34 -40.15 -16.43
C HIS A 58 -60.86 -41.21 -15.44
N HIS A 59 -61.21 -42.48 -15.68
CA HIS A 59 -60.76 -43.58 -14.82
C HIS A 59 -59.24 -43.72 -14.85
N MET A 60 -58.65 -43.85 -16.04
CA MET A 60 -57.20 -44.03 -16.21
C MET A 60 -56.40 -42.84 -15.68
N ILE A 61 -56.87 -41.61 -15.91
CA ILE A 61 -56.28 -40.40 -15.31
C ILE A 61 -56.34 -40.47 -13.78
N ASN A 62 -57.49 -40.84 -13.19
CA ASN A 62 -57.59 -40.95 -11.73
C ASN A 62 -56.61 -41.99 -11.16
N LEU A 63 -56.39 -43.13 -11.86
CA LEU A 63 -55.37 -44.10 -11.45
C LEU A 63 -53.95 -43.49 -11.49
N CYS A 64 -53.62 -42.65 -12.48
CA CYS A 64 -52.34 -41.94 -12.56
C CYS A 64 -52.10 -41.08 -11.32
N PHE A 65 -53.10 -40.30 -10.91
CA PHE A 65 -53.02 -39.44 -9.72
C PHE A 65 -53.17 -40.19 -8.38
N GLN A 66 -53.37 -41.52 -8.40
CA GLN A 66 -53.36 -42.38 -7.20
C GLN A 66 -51.99 -43.01 -6.91
N GLN A 67 -51.03 -42.95 -7.84
CA GLN A 67 -49.67 -43.47 -7.61
C GLN A 67 -48.85 -42.53 -6.73
N GLU A 68 -47.81 -43.07 -6.09
CA GLU A 68 -46.89 -42.29 -5.24
C GLU A 68 -46.17 -41.16 -6.00
N SER A 69 -45.94 -41.30 -7.31
CA SER A 69 -45.29 -40.29 -8.14
C SER A 69 -45.91 -40.20 -9.54
N ILE A 70 -46.75 -39.18 -9.76
CA ILE A 70 -47.30 -38.85 -11.08
C ILE A 70 -46.21 -38.55 -12.12
N TYR A 71 -45.08 -37.98 -11.68
CA TYR A 71 -43.95 -37.62 -12.55
C TYR A 71 -43.24 -38.85 -13.12
N GLN A 72 -43.25 -39.97 -12.38
CA GLN A 72 -42.68 -41.21 -12.89
C GLN A 72 -43.55 -41.81 -14.01
N ILE A 73 -44.88 -41.73 -13.90
CA ILE A 73 -45.81 -42.15 -14.98
C ILE A 73 -45.67 -41.25 -16.21
N LEU A 74 -45.50 -39.95 -16.00
CA LEU A 74 -45.24 -38.98 -17.06
C LEU A 74 -43.94 -39.29 -17.82
N SER A 75 -42.89 -39.68 -17.10
CA SER A 75 -41.60 -40.16 -17.66
C SER A 75 -41.75 -41.49 -18.40
N ASP A 76 -42.35 -42.49 -17.78
CA ASP A 76 -42.19 -43.89 -18.21
C ASP A 76 -43.31 -44.35 -19.16
N GLY A 77 -44.51 -43.77 -19.06
CA GLY A 77 -45.71 -44.25 -19.75
C GLY A 77 -46.37 -43.27 -20.73
N LEU A 78 -46.33 -41.96 -20.46
CA LEU A 78 -47.17 -40.98 -21.18
C LEU A 78 -46.44 -40.10 -22.21
N LEU A 79 -45.14 -40.34 -22.47
CA LEU A 79 -44.35 -39.48 -23.37
C LEU A 79 -44.89 -39.40 -24.81
N ASN A 80 -45.44 -40.50 -25.33
CA ASN A 80 -45.86 -40.63 -26.74
C ASN A 80 -47.36 -40.35 -26.96
N LEU A 81 -48.07 -39.82 -25.97
CA LEU A 81 -49.52 -39.58 -26.01
C LEU A 81 -49.89 -38.48 -27.03
N ASN A 82 -50.86 -38.76 -27.91
CA ASN A 82 -51.40 -37.82 -28.91
C ASN A 82 -52.93 -37.63 -28.84
N ASN A 83 -53.69 -38.45 -28.12
CA ASN A 83 -55.15 -38.30 -28.04
C ASN A 83 -55.55 -36.98 -27.34
N GLU A 84 -56.12 -36.04 -28.10
CA GLU A 84 -56.49 -34.70 -27.63
C GLU A 84 -57.48 -34.72 -26.44
N LEU A 85 -58.40 -35.67 -26.40
CA LEU A 85 -59.39 -35.77 -25.33
C LEU A 85 -58.74 -36.22 -24.01
N PHE A 86 -57.77 -37.14 -24.06
CA PHE A 86 -56.98 -37.49 -22.87
C PHE A 86 -56.10 -36.33 -22.43
N LEU A 87 -55.44 -35.64 -23.36
CA LEU A 87 -54.61 -34.45 -23.07
C LEU A 87 -55.42 -33.40 -22.28
N ASP A 88 -56.55 -32.93 -22.82
CA ASP A 88 -57.43 -31.94 -22.18
C ASP A 88 -57.92 -32.37 -20.77
N GLN A 89 -58.31 -33.64 -20.61
CA GLN A 89 -58.78 -34.13 -19.31
C GLN A 89 -57.63 -34.31 -18.31
N PHE A 90 -56.45 -34.72 -18.77
CA PHE A 90 -55.26 -34.85 -17.92
C PHE A 90 -54.79 -33.47 -17.45
N GLU A 91 -54.76 -32.48 -18.34
CA GLU A 91 -54.42 -31.08 -18.04
C GLU A 91 -55.36 -30.48 -16.97
N LYS A 92 -56.67 -30.73 -17.08
CA LYS A 92 -57.66 -30.32 -16.06
C LYS A 92 -57.38 -30.98 -14.71
N LYS A 93 -57.12 -32.29 -14.68
CA LYS A 93 -56.79 -33.00 -13.44
C LYS A 93 -55.47 -32.52 -12.84
N PHE A 94 -54.42 -32.40 -13.64
CA PHE A 94 -53.11 -31.86 -13.21
C PHE A 94 -53.22 -30.46 -12.62
N THR A 95 -54.03 -29.59 -13.25
CA THR A 95 -54.25 -28.22 -12.77
C THR A 95 -54.93 -28.17 -11.38
N SER A 96 -55.83 -29.11 -11.11
CA SER A 96 -56.54 -29.21 -9.81
C SER A 96 -55.74 -29.91 -8.71
N VAL A 97 -54.88 -30.87 -9.06
CA VAL A 97 -54.10 -31.66 -8.08
C VAL A 97 -52.69 -31.09 -7.87
N CYS A 98 -51.90 -30.93 -8.93
CA CYS A 98 -50.48 -30.56 -8.85
C CYS A 98 -50.27 -29.04 -8.83
N LEU A 99 -51.10 -28.27 -9.52
CA LEU A 99 -50.98 -26.80 -9.59
C LEU A 99 -51.78 -26.06 -8.52
N ASN A 100 -52.12 -26.71 -7.41
CA ASN A 100 -52.71 -26.10 -6.22
C ASN A 100 -51.62 -25.69 -5.20
N ILE A 101 -50.60 -24.98 -5.68
CA ILE A 101 -49.50 -24.44 -4.87
C ILE A 101 -49.28 -22.95 -5.16
N SER A 102 -48.69 -22.22 -4.22
CA SER A 102 -48.45 -20.78 -4.36
C SER A 102 -47.42 -20.47 -5.45
N GLN A 103 -47.58 -19.31 -6.11
CA GLN A 103 -46.65 -18.84 -7.15
C GLN A 103 -45.19 -18.81 -6.67
N ASN A 104 -44.95 -18.40 -5.41
CA ASN A 104 -43.59 -18.36 -4.86
C ASN A 104 -42.95 -19.77 -4.77
N LYS A 105 -43.73 -20.83 -4.53
CA LYS A 105 -43.24 -22.21 -4.61
C LYS A 105 -42.98 -22.66 -6.05
N LEU A 106 -43.78 -22.19 -7.03
CA LEU A 106 -43.57 -22.45 -8.46
C LEU A 106 -42.31 -21.76 -9.02
N LYS A 107 -41.90 -20.61 -8.48
CA LYS A 107 -40.64 -19.94 -8.83
C LYS A 107 -39.41 -20.68 -8.29
N GLN A 108 -39.53 -21.37 -7.17
CA GLN A 108 -38.40 -22.09 -6.54
C GLN A 108 -38.10 -23.41 -7.28
N LEU A 109 -37.26 -23.37 -8.32
CA LEU A 109 -36.83 -24.57 -9.06
C LEU A 109 -35.91 -25.49 -8.27
N SER A 110 -35.38 -25.05 -7.13
CA SER A 110 -34.68 -25.91 -6.16
C SER A 110 -35.62 -26.76 -5.28
N ASN A 111 -36.93 -26.44 -5.25
CA ASN A 111 -37.89 -27.18 -4.45
C ASN A 111 -38.34 -28.46 -5.17
N ARG A 112 -38.14 -29.63 -4.55
CA ARG A 112 -38.58 -30.93 -5.08
C ARG A 112 -40.11 -31.11 -5.10
N GLU A 113 -40.88 -30.26 -4.42
CA GLU A 113 -42.34 -30.23 -4.56
C GLU A 113 -42.80 -29.49 -5.83
N ASN A 114 -41.93 -28.73 -6.48
CA ASN A 114 -42.29 -27.89 -7.63
C ASN A 114 -42.58 -28.74 -8.87
N PRO A 115 -43.82 -28.72 -9.42
CA PRO A 115 -44.14 -29.47 -10.64
C PRO A 115 -43.28 -29.08 -11.84
N LEU A 116 -42.89 -27.79 -11.93
CA LEU A 116 -42.10 -27.30 -13.05
C LEU A 116 -40.69 -27.90 -13.08
N TYR A 117 -40.08 -28.14 -11.92
CA TYR A 117 -38.78 -28.79 -11.82
C TYR A 117 -38.81 -30.21 -12.42
N HIS A 118 -39.83 -31.01 -12.06
CA HIS A 118 -39.98 -32.36 -12.60
C HIS A 118 -40.27 -32.36 -14.10
N LEU A 119 -41.19 -31.50 -14.55
CA LEU A 119 -41.54 -31.40 -15.96
C LEU A 119 -40.35 -31.00 -16.85
N ILE A 120 -39.53 -30.02 -16.43
CA ILE A 120 -38.30 -29.65 -17.16
C ILE A 120 -37.32 -30.83 -17.25
N ASN A 121 -37.18 -31.62 -16.18
CA ASN A 121 -36.27 -32.77 -16.18
C ASN A 121 -36.74 -33.89 -17.10
N ILE A 122 -38.05 -34.18 -17.12
CA ILE A 122 -38.65 -35.15 -18.06
C ILE A 122 -38.49 -34.67 -19.50
N ASP A 123 -38.73 -33.38 -19.77
CA ASP A 123 -38.59 -32.79 -21.10
C ASP A 123 -37.16 -32.91 -21.64
N LYS A 124 -36.15 -32.63 -20.80
CA LYS A 124 -34.73 -32.82 -21.11
C LYS A 124 -34.40 -34.27 -21.47
N GLN A 125 -34.92 -35.23 -20.71
CA GLN A 125 -34.72 -36.66 -20.97
C GLN A 125 -35.36 -37.09 -22.29
N ASN A 126 -36.53 -36.54 -22.63
CA ASN A 126 -37.25 -36.83 -23.87
C ASN A 126 -36.94 -35.87 -25.05
N GLN A 127 -35.96 -34.98 -24.92
CA GLN A 127 -35.53 -34.04 -25.97
C GLN A 127 -36.67 -33.18 -26.55
N GLY A 128 -37.60 -32.71 -25.71
CA GLY A 128 -38.70 -31.83 -26.14
C GLY A 128 -39.84 -32.50 -26.92
N LYS A 129 -39.84 -33.83 -27.08
CA LYS A 129 -40.73 -34.54 -28.03
C LYS A 129 -42.16 -34.79 -27.56
N SER A 130 -42.42 -34.78 -26.25
CA SER A 130 -43.76 -35.13 -25.73
C SER A 130 -44.72 -33.95 -25.79
N LYS A 131 -45.85 -34.13 -26.47
CA LYS A 131 -46.91 -33.12 -26.53
C LYS A 131 -47.49 -32.85 -25.13
N LEU A 132 -47.76 -33.89 -24.35
CA LEU A 132 -48.28 -33.75 -22.98
C LEU A 132 -47.33 -32.95 -22.09
N ILE A 133 -46.04 -33.29 -22.06
CA ILE A 133 -45.06 -32.60 -21.19
C ILE A 133 -44.96 -31.12 -21.58
N ASN A 134 -44.89 -30.81 -22.87
CA ASN A 134 -44.91 -29.42 -23.36
C ASN A 134 -46.17 -28.67 -22.90
N ASN A 135 -47.37 -29.25 -23.04
CA ASN A 135 -48.61 -28.63 -22.59
C ASN A 135 -48.61 -28.38 -21.07
N LEU A 136 -48.17 -29.36 -20.27
CA LEU A 136 -48.08 -29.22 -18.81
C LEU A 136 -47.06 -28.15 -18.39
N ILE A 137 -45.94 -28.01 -19.11
CA ILE A 137 -44.96 -26.93 -18.88
C ILE A 137 -45.61 -25.57 -19.17
N GLN A 138 -46.31 -25.41 -20.31
CA GLN A 138 -46.97 -24.14 -20.64
C GLN A 138 -48.08 -23.80 -19.63
N LEU A 139 -48.90 -24.76 -19.21
CA LEU A 139 -49.92 -24.55 -18.16
C LEU A 139 -49.32 -24.14 -16.83
N THR A 140 -48.20 -24.75 -16.45
CA THR A 140 -47.48 -24.42 -15.21
C THR A 140 -46.85 -23.04 -15.30
N ALA A 141 -46.21 -22.71 -16.43
CA ALA A 141 -45.62 -21.40 -16.71
C ALA A 141 -46.67 -20.28 -16.70
N ASN A 142 -47.85 -20.51 -17.30
CA ASN A 142 -48.94 -19.54 -17.34
C ASN A 142 -49.50 -19.16 -15.94
N LYS A 143 -49.21 -19.94 -14.89
CA LYS A 143 -49.51 -19.56 -13.50
C LYS A 143 -48.43 -18.67 -12.86
N ILE A 144 -47.23 -18.59 -13.43
CA ILE A 144 -46.13 -17.79 -12.90
C ILE A 144 -46.24 -16.37 -13.46
N GLN A 145 -46.15 -15.39 -12.58
CA GLN A 145 -46.09 -13.97 -12.91
C GLN A 145 -44.86 -13.38 -12.22
N PHE A 146 -44.12 -12.53 -12.93
CA PHE A 146 -43.01 -11.77 -12.38
C PHE A 146 -43.30 -10.28 -12.46
N ASP A 147 -42.99 -9.55 -11.39
CA ASP A 147 -42.82 -8.11 -11.48
C ASP A 147 -41.40 -7.76 -11.98
N VAL A 148 -41.17 -6.47 -12.21
CA VAL A 148 -39.90 -5.97 -12.78
C VAL A 148 -38.77 -6.02 -11.75
N ASP A 149 -39.08 -5.89 -10.46
CA ASP A 149 -38.10 -5.88 -9.38
C ASP A 149 -37.58 -7.30 -9.10
N GLU A 150 -38.46 -8.31 -9.10
CA GLU A 150 -38.10 -9.73 -9.08
C GLU A 150 -37.19 -10.12 -10.24
N ILE A 151 -37.49 -9.65 -11.46
CA ILE A 151 -36.65 -9.90 -12.64
C ILE A 151 -35.29 -9.25 -12.47
N SER A 152 -35.24 -7.97 -12.08
CA SER A 152 -33.97 -7.26 -11.80
C SER A 152 -33.16 -8.01 -10.72
N GLN A 153 -33.82 -8.51 -9.68
CA GLN A 153 -33.18 -9.26 -8.61
C GLN A 153 -32.64 -10.62 -9.07
N GLU A 154 -33.42 -11.44 -9.77
CA GLU A 154 -32.97 -12.77 -10.25
C GLU A 154 -31.93 -12.69 -11.38
N THR A 155 -31.89 -11.59 -12.14
CA THR A 155 -31.01 -11.45 -13.32
C THR A 155 -29.80 -10.55 -13.14
N PHE A 156 -29.79 -9.67 -12.12
CA PHE A 156 -28.68 -8.78 -11.85
C PHE A 156 -28.24 -8.79 -10.38
N GLU A 157 -29.14 -8.61 -9.40
CA GLU A 157 -28.72 -8.42 -8.00
C GLU A 157 -28.29 -9.71 -7.28
N ARG A 158 -28.91 -10.84 -7.62
CA ARG A 158 -28.67 -12.18 -7.06
C ARG A 158 -28.66 -13.25 -8.16
N PRO A 159 -27.71 -13.16 -9.12
CA PRO A 159 -27.75 -13.93 -10.34
C PRO A 159 -27.29 -15.38 -10.10
N THR A 160 -28.22 -16.34 -10.15
CA THR A 160 -27.88 -17.78 -10.04
C THR A 160 -28.45 -18.58 -11.20
N ARG A 161 -27.87 -19.76 -11.48
CA ARG A 161 -28.41 -20.72 -12.47
C ARG A 161 -29.67 -21.46 -11.99
N THR A 162 -30.02 -21.31 -10.71
CA THR A 162 -31.17 -21.95 -10.07
C THR A 162 -32.38 -21.02 -9.94
N THR A 163 -32.26 -19.75 -10.35
CA THR A 163 -33.38 -18.81 -10.46
C THR A 163 -34.38 -19.27 -11.51
N CYS A 164 -35.64 -18.86 -11.33
CA CYS A 164 -36.70 -19.23 -12.26
C CYS A 164 -36.50 -18.53 -13.61
N VAL A 165 -36.14 -17.24 -13.58
CA VAL A 165 -35.91 -16.45 -14.78
C VAL A 165 -34.76 -17.02 -15.63
N TYR A 166 -33.66 -17.46 -15.03
CA TYR A 166 -32.55 -18.07 -15.79
C TYR A 166 -33.01 -19.33 -16.54
N ALA A 167 -33.77 -20.20 -15.89
CA ALA A 167 -34.31 -21.40 -16.53
C ALA A 167 -35.30 -21.06 -17.66
N ILE A 168 -36.22 -20.11 -17.44
CA ILE A 168 -37.19 -19.70 -18.46
C ILE A 168 -36.50 -19.07 -19.68
N LEU A 169 -35.39 -18.35 -19.48
CA LEU A 169 -34.63 -17.76 -20.58
C LEU A 169 -33.87 -18.81 -21.42
N PHE A 170 -33.30 -19.85 -20.78
CA PHE A 170 -32.31 -20.73 -21.42
C PHE A 170 -32.69 -22.20 -21.59
N GLU A 171 -33.77 -22.70 -20.96
CA GLU A 171 -34.24 -24.07 -21.18
C GLU A 171 -35.14 -24.17 -22.41
N ASP A 172 -34.94 -25.23 -23.19
CA ASP A 172 -35.50 -25.38 -24.53
C ASP A 172 -37.04 -25.41 -24.56
N CYS A 173 -37.67 -26.03 -23.56
CA CYS A 173 -39.14 -26.11 -23.41
C CYS A 173 -39.84 -24.74 -23.31
N PHE A 174 -39.15 -23.68 -22.91
CA PHE A 174 -39.72 -22.33 -22.82
C PHE A 174 -39.55 -21.50 -24.09
N LYS A 175 -38.82 -21.97 -25.11
CA LYS A 175 -38.48 -21.19 -26.33
C LYS A 175 -39.66 -20.46 -26.96
N THR A 176 -40.82 -21.11 -27.01
CA THR A 176 -42.09 -20.61 -27.58
C THR A 176 -43.08 -20.08 -26.53
N SER A 177 -42.75 -20.13 -25.23
CA SER A 177 -43.67 -19.71 -24.16
C SER A 177 -43.91 -18.21 -24.16
N THR A 178 -45.14 -17.81 -23.85
CA THR A 178 -45.54 -16.41 -23.65
C THR A 178 -44.79 -15.79 -22.48
N LEU A 179 -44.61 -16.53 -21.38
CA LEU A 179 -43.87 -16.09 -20.20
C LEU A 179 -42.43 -15.66 -20.54
N ARG A 180 -41.70 -16.46 -21.34
CA ARG A 180 -40.35 -16.12 -21.79
C ARG A 180 -40.32 -14.83 -22.61
N GLN A 181 -41.31 -14.61 -23.48
CA GLN A 181 -41.41 -13.36 -24.24
C GLN A 181 -41.70 -12.16 -23.34
N THR A 182 -42.55 -12.32 -22.31
CA THR A 182 -42.82 -11.27 -21.31
C THR A 182 -41.57 -10.89 -20.52
N ILE A 183 -40.79 -11.87 -20.03
CA ILE A 183 -39.53 -11.61 -19.32
C ILE A 183 -38.51 -10.95 -20.26
N ILE A 184 -38.35 -11.42 -21.51
CA ILE A 184 -37.46 -10.79 -22.49
C ILE A 184 -37.87 -9.33 -22.74
N TYR A 185 -39.17 -9.05 -22.84
CA TYR A 185 -39.68 -7.69 -22.99
C TYR A 185 -39.35 -6.81 -21.77
N GLN A 186 -39.64 -7.27 -20.55
CA GLN A 186 -39.32 -6.53 -19.31
C GLN A 186 -37.81 -6.29 -19.16
N LEU A 187 -36.96 -7.26 -19.51
CA LEU A 187 -35.50 -7.10 -19.51
C LEU A 187 -35.01 -6.10 -20.57
N ARG A 188 -35.66 -6.01 -21.73
CA ARG A 188 -35.33 -4.97 -22.73
C ARG A 188 -35.69 -3.56 -22.24
N GLU A 189 -36.81 -3.40 -21.55
CA GLU A 189 -37.14 -2.11 -20.93
C GLU A 189 -36.11 -1.72 -19.86
N LEU A 190 -35.69 -2.67 -19.00
CA LEU A 190 -34.60 -2.45 -18.04
C LEU A 190 -33.27 -2.09 -18.73
N TRP A 191 -32.90 -2.76 -19.82
CA TRP A 191 -31.72 -2.39 -20.62
C TRP A 191 -31.83 -0.96 -21.15
N ASN A 192 -32.99 -0.59 -21.71
CA ASN A 192 -33.22 0.76 -22.25
C ASN A 192 -33.14 1.83 -21.16
N VAL A 193 -33.55 1.52 -19.91
CA VAL A 193 -33.34 2.40 -18.75
C VAL A 193 -31.85 2.52 -18.43
N TRP A 194 -31.10 1.43 -18.33
CA TRP A 194 -29.66 1.49 -18.04
C TRP A 194 -28.82 2.17 -19.12
N GLU A 195 -29.20 2.07 -20.39
CA GLU A 195 -28.55 2.76 -21.50
C GLU A 195 -28.76 4.29 -21.41
N LYS A 196 -30.00 4.73 -21.14
CA LYS A 196 -30.40 6.14 -21.07
C LYS A 196 -30.00 6.81 -19.76
N GLU A 197 -30.37 6.20 -18.64
CA GLU A 197 -30.25 6.77 -17.29
C GLU A 197 -28.98 6.30 -16.60
N GLY A 198 -28.52 5.07 -16.84
CA GLY A 198 -27.38 4.46 -16.16
C GLY A 198 -27.77 3.45 -15.08
N PHE A 199 -26.78 2.96 -14.35
CA PHE A 199 -26.98 2.04 -13.23
C PHE A 199 -27.10 2.79 -11.91
N ARG A 200 -27.78 2.18 -10.92
CA ARG A 200 -27.70 2.64 -9.53
C ARG A 200 -26.34 2.31 -8.92
N ALA A 201 -25.86 3.17 -8.03
CA ALA A 201 -24.55 3.00 -7.41
C ALA A 201 -24.43 1.68 -6.61
N ASN A 202 -25.51 1.24 -5.95
CA ASN A 202 -25.55 -0.08 -5.29
C ASN A 202 -25.45 -1.27 -6.27
N GLN A 203 -25.95 -1.14 -7.50
CA GLN A 203 -25.82 -2.17 -8.53
C GLN A 203 -24.37 -2.29 -9.02
N ILE A 204 -23.69 -1.15 -9.20
CA ILE A 204 -22.26 -1.08 -9.53
C ILE A 204 -21.38 -1.64 -8.40
N LEU A 205 -21.69 -1.31 -7.13
CA LEU A 205 -21.01 -1.89 -5.98
C LEU A 205 -21.28 -3.40 -5.84
N GLY A 206 -22.50 -3.85 -6.11
CA GLY A 206 -22.85 -5.28 -6.18
C GLY A 206 -22.01 -6.02 -7.22
N TRP A 207 -21.95 -5.48 -8.44
CA TRP A 207 -21.14 -6.02 -9.54
C TRP A 207 -19.65 -6.20 -9.19
N LYS A 208 -19.07 -5.23 -8.49
CA LYS A 208 -17.68 -5.29 -8.00
C LYS A 208 -17.47 -6.45 -7.00
N ASN A 209 -18.49 -6.81 -6.24
CA ASN A 209 -18.46 -7.86 -5.22
C ASN A 209 -18.89 -9.25 -5.74
N PHE A 210 -19.45 -9.36 -6.95
CA PHE A 210 -19.83 -10.66 -7.53
C PHE A 210 -18.63 -11.57 -7.78
N SER A 211 -18.85 -12.86 -7.55
CA SER A 211 -17.98 -13.95 -7.99
C SER A 211 -17.96 -14.10 -9.50
N ASP A 212 -16.96 -14.81 -10.03
CA ASP A 212 -16.84 -15.03 -11.47
C ASP A 212 -18.00 -15.85 -12.07
N GLU A 213 -18.64 -16.74 -11.29
CA GLU A 213 -19.84 -17.45 -11.75
C GLU A 213 -21.05 -16.51 -11.85
N GLU A 214 -21.29 -15.67 -10.83
CA GLU A 214 -22.34 -14.65 -10.84
C GLU A 214 -22.17 -13.70 -12.03
N ARG A 215 -20.94 -13.20 -12.27
CA ARG A 215 -20.63 -12.36 -13.44
C ARG A 215 -20.90 -13.07 -14.76
N GLN A 216 -20.53 -14.35 -14.90
CA GLN A 216 -20.84 -15.13 -16.09
C GLN A 216 -22.34 -15.29 -16.32
N ILE A 217 -23.14 -15.42 -15.27
CA ILE A 217 -24.60 -15.54 -15.35
C ILE A 217 -25.22 -14.21 -15.83
N VAL A 218 -24.83 -13.09 -15.21
CA VAL A 218 -25.24 -11.73 -15.65
C VAL A 218 -24.84 -11.52 -17.11
N TYR A 219 -23.58 -11.80 -17.49
CA TYR A 219 -23.13 -11.69 -18.88
C TYR A 219 -23.96 -12.54 -19.84
N ARG A 220 -24.27 -13.80 -19.47
CA ARG A 220 -25.07 -14.69 -20.32
C ARG A 220 -26.49 -14.16 -20.51
N ILE A 221 -27.15 -13.73 -19.43
CA ILE A 221 -28.51 -13.15 -19.49
C ILE A 221 -28.49 -11.87 -20.33
N TRP A 222 -27.67 -10.90 -19.95
CA TRP A 222 -27.78 -9.55 -20.49
C TRP A 222 -27.18 -9.39 -21.88
N ASN A 223 -26.15 -10.16 -22.26
CA ASN A 223 -25.72 -10.21 -23.66
C ASN A 223 -26.80 -10.88 -24.54
N TYR A 224 -27.48 -11.93 -24.07
CA TYR A 224 -28.61 -12.50 -24.80
C TYR A 224 -29.74 -11.48 -24.99
N ILE A 225 -30.07 -10.69 -23.96
CA ILE A 225 -31.06 -9.60 -24.09
C ILE A 225 -30.60 -8.54 -25.09
N GLY A 226 -29.35 -8.08 -25.00
CA GLY A 226 -28.74 -7.11 -25.93
C GLY A 226 -28.76 -7.58 -27.39
N GLU A 227 -28.35 -8.83 -27.64
CA GLU A 227 -28.43 -9.49 -28.96
C GLU A 227 -29.87 -9.50 -29.49
N THR A 228 -30.84 -9.91 -28.67
CA THR A 228 -32.25 -9.96 -29.12
C THR A 228 -32.87 -8.58 -29.32
N ALA A 229 -32.28 -7.53 -28.72
CA ALA A 229 -32.66 -6.13 -28.90
C ALA A 229 -31.88 -5.42 -30.03
N GLY A 230 -30.97 -6.11 -30.71
CA GLY A 230 -30.13 -5.53 -31.77
C GLY A 230 -29.08 -4.54 -31.28
N LYS A 231 -28.70 -4.61 -30.00
CA LYS A 231 -27.69 -3.73 -29.38
C LYS A 231 -26.29 -4.24 -29.71
N GLN A 232 -25.38 -3.31 -30.04
CA GLN A 232 -23.97 -3.64 -30.31
C GLN A 232 -23.11 -3.64 -29.04
N ASP A 233 -23.45 -2.78 -28.07
CA ASP A 233 -22.74 -2.71 -26.80
C ASP A 233 -23.06 -3.92 -25.91
N LYS A 234 -22.01 -4.50 -25.33
CA LYS A 234 -22.14 -5.56 -24.33
C LYS A 234 -22.44 -4.94 -22.96
N ILE A 235 -23.09 -5.72 -22.09
CA ILE A 235 -23.48 -5.25 -20.75
C ILE A 235 -22.27 -4.75 -19.93
N ASN A 236 -21.10 -5.37 -20.10
CA ASN A 236 -19.88 -4.96 -19.40
C ASN A 236 -19.47 -3.53 -19.79
N THR A 237 -19.57 -3.14 -21.07
CA THR A 237 -19.21 -1.79 -21.53
C THR A 237 -20.08 -0.71 -20.88
N LEU A 238 -21.36 -1.01 -20.63
CA LEU A 238 -22.27 -0.10 -19.91
C LEU A 238 -21.91 -0.01 -18.41
N ILE A 239 -21.60 -1.15 -17.78
CA ILE A 239 -21.19 -1.21 -16.37
C ILE A 239 -19.84 -0.52 -16.16
N ASP A 240 -18.82 -0.86 -16.96
CA ASP A 240 -17.45 -0.33 -16.88
C ASP A 240 -17.45 1.20 -17.03
N ARG A 241 -18.29 1.74 -17.92
CA ARG A 241 -18.50 3.19 -18.06
C ARG A 241 -19.10 3.83 -16.80
N GLN A 242 -20.14 3.23 -16.22
CA GLN A 242 -20.77 3.77 -15.01
C GLN A 242 -19.91 3.57 -13.76
N GLN A 243 -19.09 2.52 -13.70
CA GLN A 243 -18.04 2.33 -12.70
C GLN A 243 -17.00 3.46 -12.78
N TRP A 244 -16.53 3.81 -13.98
CA TRP A 244 -15.61 4.93 -14.17
C TRP A 244 -16.23 6.29 -13.75
N GLU A 245 -17.47 6.57 -14.17
CA GLU A 245 -18.22 7.77 -13.76
C GLU A 245 -18.51 7.82 -12.23
N MET A 246 -18.50 6.66 -11.54
CA MET A 246 -18.63 6.56 -10.08
C MET A 246 -17.29 6.78 -9.37
N ASP A 247 -16.22 6.13 -9.85
CA ASP A 247 -14.88 6.26 -9.29
C ASP A 247 -14.32 7.69 -9.44
N GLU A 248 -14.65 8.40 -10.53
CA GLU A 248 -14.32 9.83 -10.69
C GLU A 248 -14.92 10.67 -9.54
N LYS A 249 -16.21 10.46 -9.21
CA LYS A 249 -16.90 11.22 -8.16
C LYS A 249 -16.36 10.89 -6.77
N ILE A 250 -16.00 9.63 -6.52
CA ILE A 250 -15.33 9.21 -5.29
C ILE A 250 -13.96 9.90 -5.17
N GLN A 251 -13.14 9.90 -6.23
CA GLN A 251 -11.85 10.61 -6.21
C GLN A 251 -12.00 12.12 -6.02
N VAL A 252 -13.02 12.76 -6.62
CA VAL A 252 -13.31 14.18 -6.40
C VAL A 252 -13.64 14.43 -4.92
N LYS A 253 -14.47 13.58 -4.30
CA LYS A 253 -14.77 13.65 -2.86
C LYS A 253 -13.48 13.57 -2.03
N GLU A 254 -12.72 12.49 -2.18
CA GLU A 254 -11.51 12.22 -1.39
C GLU A 254 -10.50 13.37 -1.50
N ARG A 255 -10.20 13.83 -2.73
CA ARG A 255 -9.26 14.93 -2.96
C ARG A 255 -9.72 16.23 -2.30
N ILE A 256 -11.00 16.57 -2.40
CA ILE A 256 -11.51 17.83 -1.85
C ILE A 256 -11.58 17.78 -0.33
N THR A 257 -12.06 16.68 0.28
CA THR A 257 -12.02 16.49 1.73
C THR A 257 -10.61 16.70 2.29
N GLN A 258 -9.62 16.02 1.70
CA GLN A 258 -8.21 16.12 2.10
C GLN A 258 -7.69 17.58 2.00
N CYS A 259 -7.99 18.28 0.90
CA CYS A 259 -7.57 19.67 0.71
C CYS A 259 -8.19 20.62 1.75
N LEU A 260 -9.49 20.46 2.05
CA LEU A 260 -10.22 21.26 3.04
C LEU A 260 -9.75 21.00 4.48
N GLU A 261 -9.28 19.80 4.78
CA GLU A 261 -8.68 19.44 6.07
C GLU A 261 -7.31 20.08 6.29
N ILE A 262 -6.52 20.27 5.22
CA ILE A 262 -5.15 20.82 5.30
C ILE A 262 -5.15 22.34 5.25
N TYR A 263 -5.83 22.92 4.25
CA TYR A 263 -5.68 24.32 3.89
C TYR A 263 -6.78 25.21 4.46
N CYS A 264 -8.02 24.71 4.53
CA CYS A 264 -9.21 25.49 4.87
C CYS A 264 -9.68 25.35 6.32
N GLN A 265 -8.78 25.05 7.26
CA GLN A 265 -9.15 24.71 8.65
C GLN A 265 -10.04 25.76 9.35
N ASN A 266 -9.84 27.05 9.03
CA ASN A 266 -10.54 28.18 9.63
C ASN A 266 -11.59 28.83 8.70
N ALA A 267 -11.90 28.21 7.54
CA ALA A 267 -12.82 28.79 6.57
C ALA A 267 -14.28 28.68 7.06
N TYR A 268 -15.04 29.78 7.00
CA TYR A 268 -16.41 29.82 7.56
C TYR A 268 -17.39 28.89 6.81
N ASP A 269 -17.15 28.64 5.52
CA ASP A 269 -17.96 27.82 4.62
C ASP A 269 -17.45 26.38 4.46
N LYS A 270 -16.34 25.99 5.13
CA LYS A 270 -15.80 24.62 5.07
C LYS A 270 -16.86 23.56 5.32
N GLN A 271 -17.73 23.76 6.31
CA GLN A 271 -18.79 22.80 6.63
C GLN A 271 -19.78 22.63 5.47
N ILE A 272 -20.09 23.69 4.72
CA ILE A 272 -20.98 23.64 3.56
C ILE A 272 -20.40 22.70 2.48
N TYR A 273 -19.09 22.78 2.22
CA TYR A 273 -18.43 21.86 1.30
C TYR A 273 -18.42 20.41 1.81
N LEU A 274 -18.19 20.19 3.11
CA LEU A 274 -18.24 18.85 3.71
C LEU A 274 -19.66 18.24 3.66
N ASP A 275 -20.69 19.04 3.91
CA ASP A 275 -22.09 18.64 3.82
C ASP A 275 -22.47 18.27 2.37
N LEU A 276 -22.04 19.07 1.38
CA LEU A 276 -22.21 18.75 -0.04
C LEU A 276 -21.51 17.45 -0.46
N LEU A 277 -20.32 17.17 0.08
CA LEU A 277 -19.60 15.92 -0.15
C LEU A 277 -20.27 14.71 0.54
N SER A 278 -20.87 14.93 1.71
CA SER A 278 -21.61 13.90 2.47
C SER A 278 -22.95 13.56 1.81
N ASP A 279 -23.67 14.55 1.26
CA ASP A 279 -24.84 14.35 0.40
C ASP A 279 -24.46 13.57 -0.87
N MET A 280 -23.39 13.96 -1.57
CA MET A 280 -22.90 13.23 -2.74
C MET A 280 -22.52 11.78 -2.40
N GLU A 281 -21.84 11.53 -1.27
CA GLU A 281 -21.55 10.18 -0.78
C GLU A 281 -22.81 9.38 -0.42
N THR A 282 -23.83 10.04 0.12
CA THR A 282 -25.11 9.39 0.44
C THR A 282 -25.84 8.97 -0.83
N LYS A 283 -25.86 9.83 -1.84
CA LYS A 283 -26.42 9.53 -3.17
C LYS A 283 -25.64 8.41 -3.87
N LEU A 284 -24.32 8.40 -3.76
CA LEU A 284 -23.42 7.34 -4.27
C LEU A 284 -23.61 5.97 -3.57
N LYS A 285 -24.57 5.82 -2.64
CA LYS A 285 -24.98 4.52 -2.08
C LYS A 285 -26.25 3.94 -2.69
N SER A 286 -27.08 4.73 -3.38
CA SER A 286 -28.43 4.29 -3.79
C SER A 286 -28.99 4.91 -5.08
N GLU A 287 -28.55 6.11 -5.48
CA GLU A 287 -29.05 6.80 -6.67
C GLU A 287 -28.38 6.31 -7.98
N ILE A 288 -28.93 6.74 -9.11
CA ILE A 288 -28.39 6.47 -10.45
C ILE A 288 -27.08 7.27 -10.63
N VAL A 289 -25.98 6.61 -10.98
CA VAL A 289 -24.65 7.24 -11.00
C VAL A 289 -24.62 8.49 -11.90
N ARG A 290 -25.25 8.44 -13.08
CA ARG A 290 -25.34 9.56 -14.02
C ARG A 290 -26.18 10.75 -13.51
N SER A 291 -27.19 10.53 -12.66
CA SER A 291 -28.00 11.62 -12.10
C SER A 291 -27.26 12.38 -10.98
N ILE A 292 -26.29 11.73 -10.33
CA ILE A 292 -25.43 12.35 -9.31
C ILE A 292 -24.49 13.34 -10.01
N GLN A 293 -24.82 14.62 -9.91
CA GLN A 293 -23.98 15.72 -10.36
C GLN A 293 -23.02 16.16 -9.26
N ILE A 294 -21.77 16.45 -9.63
CA ILE A 294 -20.85 17.16 -8.74
C ILE A 294 -21.41 18.58 -8.55
N PRO A 295 -21.64 19.08 -7.31
CA PRO A 295 -22.16 20.43 -7.07
C PRO A 295 -21.28 21.51 -7.68
N ASP A 296 -21.84 22.61 -8.15
CA ASP A 296 -21.06 23.63 -8.87
C ASP A 296 -20.07 24.38 -7.97
N GLN A 297 -20.35 24.48 -6.66
CA GLN A 297 -19.40 24.92 -5.65
C GLN A 297 -18.18 23.97 -5.57
N ILE A 298 -18.43 22.66 -5.60
CA ILE A 298 -17.38 21.64 -5.58
C ILE A 298 -16.55 21.70 -6.88
N LYS A 299 -17.20 21.94 -8.04
CA LYS A 299 -16.52 22.15 -9.32
C LYS A 299 -15.65 23.41 -9.33
N SER A 300 -16.05 24.50 -8.67
CA SER A 300 -15.31 25.76 -8.72
C SER A 300 -13.95 25.68 -8.02
N ILE A 301 -13.86 24.94 -6.90
CA ILE A 301 -12.60 24.74 -6.17
C ILE A 301 -11.74 23.57 -6.69
N LEU A 302 -12.33 22.62 -7.43
CA LEU A 302 -11.63 21.42 -7.93
C LEU A 302 -10.33 21.71 -8.72
N PRO A 303 -10.23 22.75 -9.58
CA PRO A 303 -8.97 23.11 -10.23
C PRO A 303 -7.86 23.53 -9.25
N LEU A 304 -8.20 24.25 -8.17
CA LEU A 304 -7.26 24.68 -7.13
C LEU A 304 -6.78 23.47 -6.33
N VAL A 305 -7.72 22.61 -5.93
CA VAL A 305 -7.47 21.36 -5.20
C VAL A 305 -6.53 20.42 -5.97
N ASN A 306 -6.77 20.23 -7.28
CA ASN A 306 -5.92 19.40 -8.13
C ASN A 306 -4.47 19.92 -8.25
N ARG A 307 -4.24 21.23 -8.08
CA ARG A 307 -2.89 21.83 -8.05
C ARG A 307 -2.22 21.70 -6.68
N LEU A 308 -2.97 21.77 -5.58
CA LEU A 308 -2.43 21.80 -4.21
C LEU A 308 -2.19 20.40 -3.60
N ASN A 309 -3.05 19.42 -3.90
CA ASN A 309 -2.97 18.08 -3.28
C ASN A 309 -1.65 17.31 -3.55
N PRO A 310 -1.02 17.38 -4.75
CA PRO A 310 0.27 16.73 -4.97
C PRO A 310 1.38 17.20 -4.02
N LEU A 311 1.21 18.38 -3.40
CA LEU A 311 2.23 19.05 -2.59
C LEU A 311 2.09 18.79 -1.08
N GLU A 312 0.94 18.27 -0.64
CA GLU A 312 0.65 17.97 0.78
C GLU A 312 1.76 17.17 1.46
N LYS A 313 2.40 16.25 0.73
CA LYS A 313 3.40 15.35 1.31
C LYS A 313 4.82 15.93 1.29
N LEU A 314 5.03 17.04 0.59
CA LEU A 314 6.36 17.66 0.43
C LEU A 314 6.77 18.44 1.68
N ASN A 315 7.94 18.10 2.22
CA ASN A 315 8.51 18.82 3.36
C ASN A 315 9.06 20.19 2.94
N VAL A 316 9.57 20.29 1.71
CA VAL A 316 9.90 21.56 1.04
C VAL A 316 8.72 22.52 1.05
N TRP A 317 7.53 22.08 0.58
CA TRP A 317 6.33 22.92 0.49
C TRP A 317 5.87 23.40 1.86
N LYS A 318 5.71 22.47 2.82
CA LYS A 318 5.37 22.79 4.22
C LYS A 318 6.31 23.83 4.82
N THR A 319 7.61 23.68 4.60
CA THR A 319 8.60 24.59 5.16
C THR A 319 8.55 25.96 4.50
N PHE A 320 8.43 26.02 3.16
CA PHE A 320 8.26 27.28 2.43
C PHE A 320 7.01 28.04 2.89
N LEU A 321 5.89 27.31 3.05
CA LEU A 321 4.63 27.87 3.50
C LEU A 321 4.70 28.41 4.93
N ALA A 322 5.34 27.67 5.85
CA ALA A 322 5.58 28.12 7.21
C ALA A 322 6.54 29.32 7.30
N GLN A 323 7.52 29.43 6.39
CA GLN A 323 8.37 30.62 6.28
C GLN A 323 7.56 31.83 5.81
N LYS A 324 6.69 31.66 4.80
CA LYS A 324 5.83 32.73 4.27
C LYS A 324 4.91 33.32 5.34
N ARG A 325 4.09 32.48 5.98
CA ARG A 325 3.19 32.91 7.08
C ARG A 325 3.93 33.67 8.19
N LYS A 326 5.18 33.29 8.51
CA LYS A 326 6.01 34.00 9.50
C LYS A 326 6.51 35.36 9.03
N CYS A 327 6.75 35.57 7.74
CA CYS A 327 7.12 36.88 7.21
C CYS A 327 5.92 37.84 7.25
N ASP A 328 4.74 37.36 6.85
CA ASP A 328 3.55 38.20 6.72
C ASP A 328 3.06 38.67 8.10
N GLN A 329 3.12 37.80 9.13
CA GLN A 329 2.86 38.12 10.54
C GLN A 329 3.88 39.07 11.20
N ASN A 330 5.04 39.32 10.59
CA ASN A 330 6.07 40.24 11.09
C ASN A 330 6.20 41.49 10.21
N SER A 331 5.21 41.77 9.36
CA SER A 331 5.08 43.09 8.74
C SER A 331 4.79 44.13 9.84
N PRO A 332 5.50 45.27 9.88
CA PRO A 332 5.38 46.19 11.01
C PRO A 332 4.08 46.98 10.92
N THR A 333 3.10 46.61 11.74
CA THR A 333 1.95 47.46 12.03
C THR A 333 2.43 48.80 12.61
N THR A 334 2.15 49.88 11.87
CA THR A 334 2.46 51.24 12.30
C THR A 334 1.53 51.66 13.43
N THR A 335 1.97 51.49 14.68
CA THR A 335 1.28 52.07 15.83
C THR A 335 2.27 52.59 16.88
N ASP A 336 2.21 53.91 17.07
CA ASP A 336 2.51 54.70 18.26
C ASP A 336 3.79 54.45 19.08
N MET A 337 4.71 55.42 18.95
CA MET A 337 5.44 55.93 20.11
C MET A 337 4.43 56.47 21.15
N ASN A 338 4.06 55.65 22.14
CA ASN A 338 3.95 56.03 23.56
C ASN A 338 3.32 54.92 24.41
N SER A 339 4.17 54.05 24.99
CA SER A 339 3.92 53.51 26.32
C SER A 339 5.26 53.12 26.96
N PHE A 340 5.79 54.04 27.76
CA PHE A 340 6.61 53.66 28.91
C PHE A 340 5.72 52.90 29.91
N ASP A 341 6.35 51.99 30.64
CA ASP A 341 5.94 51.30 31.88
C ASP A 341 5.90 49.77 31.73
N ILE A 342 6.46 48.95 32.62
CA ILE A 342 7.42 49.18 33.74
C ILE A 342 8.37 47.97 33.72
N ILE A 343 9.66 48.18 33.97
CA ILE A 343 10.61 47.09 34.22
C ILE A 343 10.57 46.81 35.73
N ASP A 344 10.02 45.68 36.16
CA ASP A 344 10.33 45.14 37.48
C ASP A 344 11.60 44.29 37.39
N SER A 345 12.59 44.68 38.19
CA SER A 345 13.98 44.22 38.09
C SER A 345 14.42 43.47 39.35
N GLU A 346 14.16 42.17 39.41
CA GLU A 346 14.77 41.21 40.37
C GLU A 346 14.58 39.80 39.75
N SER A 347 15.59 38.98 39.47
CA SER A 347 16.95 38.91 40.01
C SER A 347 18.07 39.16 38.98
N LEU A 348 18.68 40.33 39.07
CA LEU A 348 20.12 40.56 38.89
C LEU A 348 20.78 40.10 40.22
N LEU A 349 21.86 39.31 40.28
CA LEU A 349 23.27 39.61 39.96
C LEU A 349 24.06 38.26 40.08
N SER A 350 24.91 37.80 39.15
CA SER A 350 26.14 38.36 38.55
C SER A 350 27.42 37.87 39.28
N ASP A 351 28.42 37.30 38.61
CA ASP A 351 29.62 37.99 38.09
C ASP A 351 30.85 37.76 39.01
N ASP A 352 32.11 37.69 38.55
CA ASP A 352 32.67 37.59 37.18
C ASP A 352 34.11 37.02 37.28
N ASP A 353 34.86 37.11 36.17
CA ASP A 353 36.32 37.09 36.00
C ASP A 353 36.99 35.72 35.74
N ARG A 354 37.25 35.34 34.47
CA ARG A 354 38.25 35.83 33.46
C ARG A 354 39.57 35.02 33.55
N THR A 355 40.28 34.66 32.47
CA THR A 355 40.66 35.42 31.25
C THR A 355 40.97 34.51 30.03
N THR A 356 40.72 35.00 28.79
CA THR A 356 41.47 34.78 27.49
C THR A 356 41.97 33.37 27.11
N GLU A 357 41.84 32.83 25.89
CA GLU A 357 41.51 33.36 24.54
C GLU A 357 41.14 32.14 23.61
N ALA A 358 40.72 32.19 22.33
CA ALA A 358 40.63 33.25 21.31
C ALA A 358 39.49 33.03 20.27
N SER A 359 39.65 33.63 19.09
CA SER A 359 38.77 33.73 17.90
C SER A 359 38.75 32.49 16.98
N SER A 360 37.76 32.24 16.09
CA SER A 360 37.06 33.25 15.25
C SER A 360 35.68 32.86 14.65
N SER A 361 34.75 33.81 14.75
CA SER A 361 33.66 34.14 13.81
C SER A 361 32.60 33.09 13.38
N SER A 362 31.68 32.77 14.28
CA SER A 362 30.30 32.41 13.91
C SER A 362 29.47 33.67 13.61
N ARG A 363 29.47 34.14 12.35
CA ARG A 363 28.52 35.18 11.91
C ARG A 363 27.17 34.56 11.59
N THR A 364 26.20 34.72 12.48
CA THR A 364 24.79 34.39 12.23
C THR A 364 24.25 35.29 11.11
N PHE A 365 24.17 34.75 9.89
CA PHE A 365 23.53 35.44 8.78
C PHE A 365 22.02 35.54 9.04
N ARG A 366 21.57 36.70 9.53
CA ARG A 366 20.18 37.15 9.29
C ARG A 366 20.03 37.30 7.78
N SER A 367 19.39 36.34 7.12
CA SER A 367 19.03 36.49 5.71
C SER A 367 17.92 37.55 5.61
N SER A 368 18.26 38.69 5.02
CA SER A 368 17.29 39.72 4.64
C SER A 368 16.44 39.19 3.48
N LEU A 369 15.40 38.42 3.80
CA LEU A 369 14.56 37.68 2.84
C LEU A 369 13.13 38.23 2.74
N CYS A 370 12.92 39.48 3.16
CA CYS A 370 11.78 40.30 2.76
C CYS A 370 12.20 41.21 1.60
N ALA A 371 12.23 40.66 0.39
CA ALA A 371 12.21 41.49 -0.81
C ALA A 371 10.79 42.03 -0.97
N THR A 372 10.63 43.34 -0.79
CA THR A 372 9.33 44.02 -0.81
C THR A 372 8.71 43.94 -2.21
N ILE A 373 7.78 43.00 -2.39
CA ILE A 373 6.75 43.11 -3.42
C ILE A 373 5.48 43.44 -2.66
N SER A 374 5.12 44.71 -2.66
CA SER A 374 3.83 45.19 -2.19
C SER A 374 2.75 44.63 -3.12
N ILE A 375 2.07 43.58 -2.67
CA ILE A 375 0.80 43.17 -3.23
C ILE A 375 -0.23 44.10 -2.61
N ASP A 376 -0.80 45.00 -3.42
CA ASP A 376 -2.01 45.74 -3.04
C ASP A 376 -3.18 44.76 -3.02
N SER A 377 -3.40 44.10 -1.89
CA SER A 377 -4.57 43.26 -1.65
C SER A 377 -5.30 43.73 -0.40
N ASN A 378 -6.46 44.34 -0.64
CA ASN A 378 -7.67 44.47 0.17
C ASN A 378 -7.57 44.36 1.70
N GLU A 379 -8.12 45.41 2.35
CA GLU A 379 -8.68 45.49 3.71
C GLU A 379 -8.61 44.21 4.57
N ASP A 380 -8.06 44.33 5.79
CA ASP A 380 -7.91 43.27 6.79
C ASP A 380 -9.24 42.61 7.21
N ILE A 381 -9.74 41.70 6.37
CA ILE A 381 -10.83 40.77 6.72
C ILE A 381 -10.29 39.82 7.80
N PRO A 382 -10.91 39.74 8.99
CA PRO A 382 -10.49 38.82 10.05
C PRO A 382 -10.37 37.38 9.56
N LEU A 383 -9.41 36.64 10.13
CA LEU A 383 -9.16 35.22 9.79
C LEU A 383 -10.42 34.33 9.87
N ASP A 384 -11.39 34.71 10.71
CA ASP A 384 -12.67 34.01 10.92
C ASP A 384 -13.73 34.29 9.83
N GLN A 385 -13.41 35.07 8.79
CA GLN A 385 -14.35 35.50 7.73
C GLN A 385 -13.91 35.16 6.29
N ARG A 386 -12.78 34.46 6.08
CA ARG A 386 -12.35 34.04 4.74
C ARG A 386 -13.04 32.77 4.27
N SER A 387 -13.42 32.71 2.99
CA SER A 387 -14.05 31.52 2.39
C SER A 387 -13.00 30.48 1.96
N CYS A 388 -13.43 29.24 1.74
CA CYS A 388 -12.58 28.18 1.18
C CYS A 388 -11.97 28.59 -0.17
N ILE A 389 -12.71 29.28 -1.03
CA ILE A 389 -12.20 29.66 -2.35
C ILE A 389 -11.15 30.77 -2.27
N ASP A 390 -11.32 31.75 -1.36
CA ASP A 390 -10.32 32.80 -1.11
C ASP A 390 -9.03 32.18 -0.56
N ILE A 391 -9.16 31.33 0.46
CA ILE A 391 -8.05 30.65 1.12
C ILE A 391 -7.29 29.75 0.13
N LEU A 392 -7.98 28.95 -0.69
CA LEU A 392 -7.34 28.11 -1.70
C LEU A 392 -6.68 28.95 -2.80
N THR A 393 -7.23 30.12 -3.15
CA THR A 393 -6.62 31.05 -4.13
C THR A 393 -5.33 31.65 -3.57
N GLU A 394 -5.31 32.08 -2.31
CA GLU A 394 -4.11 32.54 -1.60
C GLU A 394 -3.01 31.46 -1.57
N TYR A 395 -3.34 30.20 -1.28
CA TYR A 395 -2.36 29.11 -1.37
C TYR A 395 -1.86 28.84 -2.81
N ILE A 396 -2.70 29.08 -3.82
CA ILE A 396 -2.30 28.98 -5.22
C ILE A 396 -1.33 30.10 -5.62
N GLU A 397 -1.55 31.33 -5.14
CA GLU A 397 -0.60 32.43 -5.36
C GLU A 397 0.75 32.14 -4.68
N ILE A 398 0.73 31.66 -3.43
CA ILE A 398 1.94 31.21 -2.72
C ILE A 398 2.63 30.04 -3.45
N LEU A 399 1.86 29.14 -4.05
CA LEU A 399 2.38 28.06 -4.90
C LEU A 399 3.02 28.61 -6.17
N ASP A 400 2.41 29.58 -6.84
CA ASP A 400 2.99 30.18 -8.04
C ASP A 400 4.29 30.94 -7.71
N MET A 401 4.38 31.61 -6.54
CA MET A 401 5.66 32.13 -6.02
C MET A 401 6.71 31.03 -5.78
N PHE A 402 6.29 29.88 -5.23
CA PHE A 402 7.17 28.73 -4.99
C PHE A 402 7.69 28.14 -6.32
N ILE A 403 6.81 27.97 -7.30
CA ILE A 403 7.14 27.47 -8.64
C ILE A 403 8.06 28.45 -9.38
N GLU A 404 7.87 29.76 -9.29
CA GLU A 404 8.80 30.72 -9.90
C GLU A 404 10.18 30.72 -9.22
N ARG A 405 10.24 30.56 -7.90
CA ARG A 405 11.52 30.36 -7.19
C ARG A 405 12.21 29.08 -7.63
N LEU A 406 11.46 27.99 -7.79
CA LEU A 406 11.92 26.69 -8.29
C LEU A 406 12.47 26.80 -9.73
N LYS A 407 11.72 27.42 -10.65
CA LYS A 407 12.16 27.72 -12.03
C LYS A 407 13.42 28.58 -12.07
N ARG A 408 13.49 29.62 -11.23
CA ARG A 408 14.67 30.50 -11.13
C ARG A 408 15.90 29.73 -10.70
N ILE A 409 15.79 28.87 -9.68
CA ILE A 409 16.89 27.99 -9.28
C ILE A 409 17.32 27.12 -10.47
N CYS A 410 16.38 26.57 -11.24
CA CYS A 410 16.67 25.74 -12.40
C CYS A 410 17.23 26.48 -13.63
N SER A 411 17.03 27.80 -13.76
CA SER A 411 17.70 28.61 -14.79
C SER A 411 19.09 29.09 -14.33
N GLU A 412 19.24 29.48 -13.06
CA GLU A 412 20.45 30.10 -12.50
C GLU A 412 21.44 29.12 -11.83
N TRP A 413 21.09 27.83 -11.67
CA TRP A 413 21.84 26.82 -10.89
C TRP A 413 23.35 26.76 -11.14
N LYS A 414 23.81 27.11 -12.35
CA LYS A 414 25.23 27.14 -12.70
C LYS A 414 26.02 28.17 -11.87
N HIS A 415 25.37 29.27 -11.51
CA HIS A 415 25.96 30.44 -10.88
C HIS A 415 25.58 30.58 -9.41
N LEU A 416 24.41 30.07 -9.01
CA LEU A 416 23.99 29.97 -7.61
C LEU A 416 24.97 29.15 -6.78
N SER A 417 25.13 29.51 -5.51
CA SER A 417 25.86 28.70 -4.54
C SER A 417 25.04 27.48 -4.13
N ILE A 418 25.71 26.45 -3.61
CA ILE A 418 25.03 25.27 -3.04
C ILE A 418 24.06 25.69 -1.93
N SER A 419 24.39 26.67 -1.07
CA SER A 419 23.44 27.15 -0.06
C SER A 419 22.16 27.73 -0.64
N GLU A 420 22.22 28.42 -1.79
CA GLU A 420 21.03 28.98 -2.43
C GLU A 420 20.13 27.88 -3.03
N ILE A 421 20.73 26.81 -3.56
CA ILE A 421 20.02 25.62 -4.05
C ILE A 421 19.39 24.85 -2.88
N LEU A 422 20.13 24.66 -1.78
CA LEU A 422 19.66 23.96 -0.57
C LEU A 422 18.65 24.77 0.26
N ASN A 423 18.60 26.09 0.13
CA ASN A 423 17.53 26.89 0.73
C ASN A 423 16.13 26.54 0.20
N LEU A 424 16.04 25.74 -0.86
CA LEU A 424 14.81 25.09 -1.32
C LEU A 424 14.53 23.77 -0.60
N PHE A 425 15.56 23.02 -0.19
CA PHE A 425 15.50 21.71 0.46
C PHE A 425 16.02 21.77 1.90
N PRO A 426 15.22 22.32 2.84
CA PRO A 426 15.67 22.57 4.22
C PRO A 426 15.94 21.29 5.03
N ASP A 427 15.33 20.17 4.63
CA ASP A 427 15.68 18.85 5.14
C ASP A 427 16.20 17.97 4.00
N ILE A 428 17.51 17.69 4.05
CA ILE A 428 18.22 16.91 3.03
C ILE A 428 17.86 15.41 3.07
N GLN A 429 17.24 14.91 4.14
CA GLN A 429 16.89 13.48 4.23
C GLN A 429 15.74 13.13 3.28
N TYR A 430 14.78 14.04 3.12
CA TYR A 430 13.60 13.89 2.25
C TYR A 430 13.83 14.36 0.80
N VAL A 431 15.04 14.83 0.47
CA VAL A 431 15.33 15.45 -0.83
C VAL A 431 14.96 14.58 -2.02
N ASP A 432 15.18 13.27 -1.98
CA ASP A 432 14.86 12.35 -3.08
C ASP A 432 13.35 12.28 -3.34
N HIS A 433 12.55 12.26 -2.27
CA HIS A 433 11.09 12.19 -2.33
C HIS A 433 10.52 13.51 -2.86
N ASP A 434 10.96 14.61 -2.25
CA ASP A 434 10.48 15.94 -2.61
C ASP A 434 10.91 16.31 -4.04
N PHE A 435 12.13 15.93 -4.46
CA PHE A 435 12.64 16.21 -5.80
C PHE A 435 11.91 15.41 -6.88
N GLU A 436 11.62 14.11 -6.70
CA GLU A 436 10.91 13.34 -7.74
C GLU A 436 9.45 13.79 -7.93
N ILE A 437 8.77 14.31 -6.90
CA ILE A 437 7.43 14.91 -7.04
C ILE A 437 7.49 16.30 -7.69
N LEU A 438 8.54 17.09 -7.41
CA LEU A 438 8.73 18.41 -8.03
C LEU A 438 9.27 18.32 -9.47
N LYS A 439 9.87 17.19 -9.86
CA LYS A 439 10.47 16.92 -11.17
C LYS A 439 9.60 17.25 -12.39
N PRO A 440 8.29 16.98 -12.43
CA PRO A 440 7.43 17.35 -13.57
C PRO A 440 7.24 18.86 -13.73
N LEU A 441 7.53 19.65 -12.69
CA LEU A 441 7.49 21.12 -12.71
C LEU A 441 8.81 21.74 -13.21
N LEU A 442 9.80 20.91 -13.57
CA LEU A 442 11.16 21.32 -13.93
C LEU A 442 11.48 21.12 -15.41
N ASN A 443 12.24 22.06 -15.97
CA ASN A 443 12.83 21.93 -17.30
C ASN A 443 13.90 20.83 -17.31
N SER A 444 13.70 19.82 -18.16
CA SER A 444 14.46 18.56 -18.19
C SER A 444 15.99 18.72 -18.14
N ASP A 445 16.53 19.72 -18.84
CA ASP A 445 17.98 19.87 -18.99
C ASP A 445 18.70 20.36 -17.72
N ALA A 446 18.00 20.95 -16.74
CA ALA A 446 18.59 21.34 -15.46
C ALA A 446 18.39 20.28 -14.36
N THR A 447 17.31 19.51 -14.45
CA THR A 447 16.85 18.52 -13.47
C THR A 447 17.95 17.57 -13.01
N ASP A 448 18.54 16.78 -13.91
CA ASP A 448 19.54 15.76 -13.54
C ASP A 448 20.83 16.37 -12.97
N LYS A 449 21.16 17.60 -13.39
CA LYS A 449 22.36 18.33 -12.96
C LYS A 449 22.18 18.85 -11.52
N ILE A 450 20.97 19.30 -11.18
CA ILE A 450 20.60 19.69 -9.80
C ILE A 450 20.47 18.47 -8.92
N LYS A 451 19.85 17.38 -9.39
CA LYS A 451 19.79 16.11 -8.66
C LYS A 451 21.18 15.65 -8.23
N SER A 452 22.15 15.65 -9.14
CA SER A 452 23.54 15.33 -8.83
C SER A 452 24.20 16.26 -7.78
N VAL A 453 23.83 17.54 -7.71
CA VAL A 453 24.29 18.45 -6.64
C VAL A 453 23.65 18.11 -5.29
N LEU A 454 22.37 17.75 -5.28
CA LEU A 454 21.64 17.32 -4.09
C LEU A 454 22.14 15.95 -3.58
N ASP A 455 22.39 15.00 -4.48
CA ASP A 455 22.99 13.68 -4.20
C ASP A 455 24.37 13.82 -3.57
N TYR A 456 25.22 14.71 -4.08
CA TYR A 456 26.49 15.06 -3.44
C TYR A 456 26.27 15.54 -2.02
N TRP A 457 25.35 16.49 -1.81
CA TRP A 457 25.17 17.12 -0.51
C TRP A 457 24.62 16.15 0.54
N LYS A 458 23.64 15.33 0.16
CA LYS A 458 23.08 14.25 0.98
C LYS A 458 24.14 13.24 1.44
N ASN A 459 25.13 12.96 0.60
CA ASN A 459 26.19 11.99 0.87
C ASN A 459 27.52 12.64 1.28
N ARG A 460 27.53 13.95 1.56
CA ARG A 460 28.76 14.76 1.71
C ARG A 460 29.73 14.19 2.74
N ASP A 461 29.22 13.82 3.91
CA ASP A 461 30.06 13.32 5.02
C ASP A 461 30.67 11.96 4.67
N ASN A 462 29.90 11.05 4.06
CA ASN A 462 30.41 9.77 3.58
C ASN A 462 31.47 9.96 2.47
N ILE A 463 31.23 10.87 1.52
CA ILE A 463 32.20 11.22 0.47
C ILE A 463 33.48 11.80 1.10
N TYR A 464 33.34 12.67 2.10
CA TYR A 464 34.46 13.23 2.84
C TYR A 464 35.28 12.15 3.56
N HIS A 465 34.63 11.21 4.26
CA HIS A 465 35.30 10.08 4.93
C HIS A 465 35.99 9.15 3.93
N ILE A 466 35.40 8.87 2.78
CA ILE A 466 36.04 8.11 1.70
C ILE A 466 37.30 8.84 1.21
N CYS A 467 37.22 10.15 0.95
CA CYS A 467 38.35 10.92 0.43
C CYS A 467 39.50 11.05 1.45
N HIS A 468 39.17 11.38 2.70
CA HIS A 468 40.17 11.48 3.78
C HIS A 468 40.73 10.11 4.17
N GLY A 469 39.91 9.06 4.13
CA GLY A 469 40.36 7.70 4.40
C GLY A 469 41.32 7.20 3.33
N TYR A 470 41.06 7.53 2.06
CA TYR A 470 42.00 7.25 0.97
C TYR A 470 43.33 8.00 1.16
N ILE A 471 43.28 9.29 1.53
CA ILE A 471 44.48 10.09 1.86
C ILE A 471 45.26 9.47 3.01
N ASN A 472 44.60 9.06 4.09
CA ASN A 472 45.23 8.42 5.25
C ASN A 472 45.86 7.07 4.89
N LEU A 473 45.20 6.25 4.07
CA LEU A 473 45.75 5.00 3.55
C LEU A 473 47.02 5.25 2.72
N LEU A 474 47.02 6.23 1.81
CA LEU A 474 48.21 6.58 1.02
C LEU A 474 49.37 7.07 1.89
N ASN A 475 49.08 7.89 2.90
CA ASN A 475 50.09 8.37 3.85
C ASN A 475 50.71 7.19 4.61
N ASN A 476 49.91 6.23 5.07
CA ASN A 476 50.40 5.00 5.71
C ASN A 476 51.29 4.14 4.78
N ILE A 477 51.11 4.22 3.46
CA ILE A 477 51.89 3.47 2.46
C ILE A 477 53.11 4.28 1.95
N GLU A 478 53.26 5.54 2.38
CA GLU A 478 54.32 6.48 1.95
C GLU A 478 54.33 6.83 0.44
N LYS A 479 53.30 6.41 -0.32
CA LYS A 479 53.18 6.64 -1.77
C LYS A 479 52.24 7.80 -2.12
N PHE A 480 52.34 8.93 -1.41
CA PHE A 480 51.47 10.10 -1.59
C PHE A 480 51.85 10.97 -2.82
N SER A 481 51.62 10.46 -4.04
CA SER A 481 51.62 11.31 -5.25
C SER A 481 50.78 10.69 -6.38
N GLY A 482 50.04 11.53 -7.12
CA GLY A 482 49.26 11.10 -8.28
C GLY A 482 48.00 11.93 -8.55
N LYS A 483 47.45 11.80 -9.76
CA LYS A 483 46.25 12.52 -10.23
C LYS A 483 45.03 12.27 -9.34
N ASN A 484 44.92 11.08 -8.75
CA ASN A 484 43.80 10.69 -7.91
C ASN A 484 43.72 11.56 -6.63
N CYS A 485 44.85 11.93 -6.04
CA CYS A 485 44.90 12.87 -4.91
C CYS A 485 44.34 14.26 -5.26
N GLU A 486 44.40 14.70 -6.52
CA GLU A 486 43.76 15.94 -6.93
C GLU A 486 42.24 15.83 -7.00
N ILE A 487 41.70 14.68 -7.41
CA ILE A 487 40.25 14.45 -7.46
C ILE A 487 39.68 14.50 -6.04
N PHE A 488 40.32 13.79 -5.10
CA PHE A 488 39.91 13.80 -3.69
C PHE A 488 40.03 15.19 -3.04
N LYS A 489 41.06 15.98 -3.35
CA LYS A 489 41.17 17.38 -2.89
C LYS A 489 40.07 18.26 -3.49
N LYS A 490 39.84 18.15 -4.81
CA LYS A 490 38.80 18.94 -5.50
C LYS A 490 37.39 18.63 -4.98
N ILE A 491 37.10 17.41 -4.54
CA ILE A 491 35.77 17.09 -3.98
C ILE A 491 35.61 17.50 -2.51
N THR A 492 36.67 17.45 -1.68
CA THR A 492 36.60 17.89 -0.27
C THR A 492 36.62 19.41 -0.10
N GLU A 493 37.17 20.15 -1.07
CA GLU A 493 37.06 21.61 -1.17
C GLU A 493 35.61 22.14 -1.30
N ILE A 494 34.64 21.29 -1.70
CA ILE A 494 33.26 21.73 -1.93
C ILE A 494 32.60 22.12 -0.60
N ASN A 495 32.04 23.33 -0.60
CA ASN A 495 31.42 23.98 0.55
C ASN A 495 30.14 24.75 0.15
N ASN A 496 29.45 25.32 1.13
CA ASN A 496 28.19 26.03 0.95
C ASN A 496 28.23 27.16 -0.11
N GLN A 497 29.40 27.77 -0.34
CA GLN A 497 29.62 28.87 -1.29
C GLN A 497 30.04 28.40 -2.69
N THR A 498 30.35 27.11 -2.86
CA THR A 498 30.72 26.53 -4.17
C THR A 498 29.54 26.66 -5.13
N LYS A 499 29.81 26.99 -6.40
CA LYS A 499 28.74 27.18 -7.40
C LYS A 499 28.21 25.84 -7.89
N GLY A 500 26.91 25.74 -8.19
CA GLY A 500 26.27 24.50 -8.60
C GLY A 500 26.94 23.80 -9.78
N LEU A 501 27.41 24.55 -10.80
CA LEU A 501 28.18 23.98 -11.92
C LEU A 501 29.51 23.37 -11.48
N GLN A 502 30.23 24.01 -10.56
CA GLN A 502 31.51 23.52 -10.05
C GLN A 502 31.30 22.25 -9.22
N CYS A 503 30.26 22.22 -8.38
CA CYS A 503 29.84 21.04 -7.62
C CYS A 503 29.52 19.87 -8.55
N PHE A 504 28.63 20.09 -9.53
CA PHE A 504 28.26 19.08 -10.53
C PHE A 504 29.46 18.51 -11.27
N MET A 505 30.37 19.36 -11.78
CA MET A 505 31.54 18.89 -12.53
C MET A 505 32.51 18.09 -11.64
N ARG A 506 32.82 18.58 -10.44
CA ARG A 506 33.71 17.89 -9.48
C ARG A 506 33.12 16.56 -9.01
N TYR A 507 31.83 16.53 -8.69
CA TYR A 507 31.15 15.30 -8.23
C TYR A 507 30.96 14.28 -9.35
N ARG A 508 30.55 14.70 -10.56
CA ARG A 508 30.45 13.79 -11.71
C ARG A 508 31.80 13.21 -12.11
N GLN A 509 32.89 13.97 -11.97
CA GLN A 509 34.24 13.44 -12.13
C GLN A 509 34.55 12.36 -11.09
N PHE A 510 34.31 12.65 -9.80
CA PHE A 510 34.52 11.72 -8.69
C PHE A 510 33.66 10.43 -8.79
N LEU A 511 32.41 10.54 -9.26
CA LEU A 511 31.57 9.38 -9.53
C LEU A 511 32.20 8.47 -10.59
N ARG A 512 32.45 9.00 -11.78
CA ARG A 512 32.95 8.24 -12.94
C ARG A 512 34.36 7.68 -12.75
N GLU A 513 35.25 8.45 -12.11
CA GLU A 513 36.67 8.10 -11.98
C GLU A 513 37.00 7.37 -10.68
N PHE A 514 36.04 7.26 -9.75
CA PHE A 514 36.27 6.56 -8.49
C PHE A 514 35.04 5.79 -7.99
N LEU A 515 33.92 6.46 -7.70
CA LEU A 515 32.83 5.83 -6.93
C LEU A 515 32.12 4.70 -7.69
N GLU A 516 31.97 4.80 -9.00
CA GLU A 516 31.35 3.78 -9.87
C GLU A 516 32.29 2.57 -10.14
N CYS A 517 33.60 2.72 -9.91
CA CYS A 517 34.61 1.70 -10.21
C CYS A 517 34.88 0.71 -9.06
N HIS A 518 34.28 0.94 -7.88
CA HIS A 518 34.61 0.25 -6.63
C HIS A 518 33.37 -0.33 -5.95
N SER A 519 33.54 -1.46 -5.25
CA SER A 519 32.44 -2.09 -4.49
C SER A 519 32.12 -1.31 -3.20
N LYS A 520 30.90 -1.49 -2.70
CA LYS A 520 30.42 -0.82 -1.48
C LYS A 520 31.27 -1.19 -0.25
N GLU A 521 31.74 -2.43 -0.19
CA GLU A 521 32.60 -2.98 0.86
C GLU A 521 33.97 -2.30 0.83
N PHE A 522 34.58 -2.15 -0.35
CA PHE A 522 35.85 -1.43 -0.49
C PHE A 522 35.69 0.05 -0.13
N LEU A 523 34.64 0.72 -0.59
CA LEU A 523 34.39 2.13 -0.24
C LEU A 523 34.16 2.32 1.27
N ASN A 524 33.45 1.40 1.94
CA ASN A 524 33.30 1.40 3.39
C ASN A 524 34.65 1.18 4.10
N PHE A 525 35.46 0.23 3.64
CA PHE A 525 36.82 -0.01 4.16
C PHE A 525 37.72 1.23 4.03
N ILE A 526 37.68 1.90 2.88
CA ILE A 526 38.39 3.17 2.69
C ILE A 526 37.85 4.24 3.65
N ALA A 527 36.53 4.38 3.83
CA ALA A 527 35.96 5.32 4.80
C ALA A 527 36.41 5.06 6.25
N GLN A 528 36.66 3.80 6.63
CA GLN A 528 37.21 3.47 7.95
C GLN A 528 38.61 4.06 8.19
N TYR A 529 39.43 4.29 7.16
CA TYR A 529 40.70 5.01 7.35
C TYR A 529 40.52 6.50 7.73
N SER A 530 39.32 7.07 7.57
CA SER A 530 38.97 8.38 8.14
C SER A 530 38.28 8.21 9.50
N LEU A 531 37.19 7.44 9.56
CA LEU A 531 36.35 7.27 10.76
C LEU A 531 37.09 6.62 11.93
N SER A 532 37.98 5.67 11.62
CA SER A 532 38.68 4.82 12.58
C SER A 532 40.20 5.03 12.55
N ASN A 533 40.67 6.20 12.10
CA ASN A 533 42.09 6.46 11.86
C ASN A 533 42.98 6.12 13.08
N GLU A 534 42.61 6.58 14.28
CA GLU A 534 43.38 6.33 15.51
C GLU A 534 43.47 4.85 15.89
N LEU A 535 42.36 4.10 15.73
CA LEU A 535 42.30 2.65 15.93
C LEU A 535 43.20 1.92 14.91
N ILE A 536 43.14 2.32 13.63
CA ILE A 536 43.94 1.70 12.56
C ILE A 536 45.43 2.00 12.73
N THR A 537 45.81 3.24 13.09
CA THR A 537 47.21 3.57 13.42
C THR A 537 47.70 2.73 14.59
N PHE A 538 46.90 2.57 15.66
CA PHE A 538 47.26 1.73 16.80
C PHE A 538 47.39 0.24 16.40
N LEU A 539 46.43 -0.29 15.64
CA LEU A 539 46.47 -1.66 15.09
C LEU A 539 47.72 -1.91 14.23
N ASN A 540 48.15 -0.93 13.43
CA ASN A 540 49.33 -1.06 12.58
C ASN A 540 50.65 -1.02 13.39
N LEU A 541 50.73 -0.21 14.44
CA LEU A 541 51.91 -0.11 15.30
C LEU A 541 52.09 -1.31 16.25
N LEU A 542 51.01 -1.98 16.64
CA LEU A 542 51.02 -3.03 17.66
C LEU A 542 51.74 -4.32 17.18
N PRO A 543 52.76 -4.85 17.88
CA PRO A 543 53.33 -6.17 17.60
C PRO A 543 52.31 -7.31 17.77
N SER A 544 52.45 -8.40 17.01
CA SER A 544 51.56 -9.57 17.15
C SER A 544 51.64 -10.23 18.54
N THR A 545 52.81 -10.23 19.16
CA THR A 545 53.02 -10.74 20.53
C THR A 545 52.15 -10.04 21.57
N ASP A 546 51.93 -8.74 21.38
CA ASP A 546 51.21 -7.91 22.35
C ASP A 546 49.69 -8.09 22.22
N VAL A 547 49.25 -8.62 21.09
CA VAL A 547 47.85 -9.02 20.80
C VAL A 547 47.55 -10.35 21.46
N ASP A 548 48.50 -11.28 21.46
CA ASP A 548 48.40 -12.55 22.19
C ASP A 548 48.44 -12.32 23.71
N ASN A 549 49.26 -11.37 24.18
CA ASN A 549 49.25 -10.90 25.58
C ASN A 549 47.89 -10.29 25.98
N LEU A 550 47.26 -9.49 25.10
CA LEU A 550 45.92 -8.94 25.33
C LEU A 550 44.84 -10.04 25.40
N LEU A 551 44.92 -11.06 24.54
CA LEU A 551 44.04 -12.23 24.59
C LEU A 551 44.21 -13.02 25.89
N GLN A 552 45.44 -13.22 26.34
CA GLN A 552 45.72 -13.96 27.56
C GLN A 552 45.20 -13.23 28.80
N ALA A 553 45.49 -11.93 28.93
CA ALA A 553 45.05 -11.11 30.05
C ALA A 553 43.52 -11.05 30.21
N VAL A 554 42.78 -11.18 29.12
CA VAL A 554 41.30 -11.13 29.12
C VAL A 554 40.66 -12.44 29.60
N ASN A 555 41.41 -13.54 29.65
CA ASN A 555 40.99 -14.74 30.37
C ASN A 555 41.24 -14.63 31.89
N ASP A 556 42.13 -13.72 32.30
CA ASP A 556 42.58 -13.56 33.70
C ASP A 556 41.89 -12.39 34.43
N TRP A 557 41.05 -11.59 33.75
CA TRP A 557 40.43 -10.36 34.27
C TRP A 557 38.90 -10.46 34.31
N ASP A 558 38.28 -9.99 35.39
CA ASP A 558 36.82 -9.83 35.47
C ASP A 558 36.30 -8.83 34.40
N GLU A 559 35.14 -9.10 33.80
CA GLU A 559 34.52 -8.36 32.66
C GLU A 559 34.21 -6.87 32.90
N THR A 560 34.61 -6.31 34.05
CA THR A 560 34.31 -4.95 34.52
C THR A 560 35.00 -3.81 33.74
N LEU A 561 36.03 -4.12 32.92
CA LEU A 561 36.84 -3.10 32.22
C LEU A 561 36.68 -3.11 30.69
N ILE A 562 36.67 -4.29 30.05
CA ILE A 562 36.39 -4.48 28.63
C ILE A 562 35.68 -5.83 28.45
N ASN A 563 34.64 -5.88 27.61
CA ASN A 563 33.97 -7.11 27.24
C ASN A 563 34.88 -8.01 26.37
N THR A 564 34.95 -9.30 26.70
CA THR A 564 35.66 -10.36 25.95
C THR A 564 35.41 -10.31 24.44
N LYS A 565 34.17 -10.04 24.01
CA LYS A 565 33.79 -9.86 22.60
C LYS A 565 34.57 -8.73 21.93
N THR A 566 34.72 -7.58 22.58
CA THR A 566 35.42 -6.41 22.03
C THR A 566 36.91 -6.71 21.80
N VAL A 567 37.50 -7.59 22.62
CA VAL A 567 38.88 -8.04 22.45
C VAL A 567 39.01 -9.01 21.28
N LEU A 568 38.06 -9.93 21.12
CA LEU A 568 37.99 -10.81 19.94
C LEU A 568 37.77 -10.01 18.64
N ASP A 569 36.91 -9.00 18.67
CA ASP A 569 36.72 -8.03 17.58
C ASP A 569 38.03 -7.31 17.24
N PHE A 570 38.80 -6.86 18.25
CA PHE A 570 40.08 -6.18 18.07
C PHE A 570 41.16 -7.09 17.47
N VAL A 571 41.22 -8.35 17.90
CA VAL A 571 42.11 -9.38 17.35
C VAL A 571 41.74 -9.69 15.90
N MET A 572 40.45 -9.76 15.58
CA MET A 572 39.95 -9.98 14.22
C MET A 572 40.34 -8.82 13.29
N LEU A 573 40.19 -7.57 13.74
CA LEU A 573 40.72 -6.39 13.05
C LEU A 573 42.24 -6.48 12.85
N LYS A 574 43.01 -6.80 13.89
CA LYS A 574 44.46 -6.91 13.80
C LYS A 574 44.92 -7.98 12.80
N ARG A 575 44.30 -9.17 12.82
CA ARG A 575 44.59 -10.24 11.86
C ARG A 575 44.28 -9.83 10.42
N PHE A 576 43.19 -9.09 10.21
CA PHE A 576 42.86 -8.51 8.90
C PHE A 576 43.94 -7.52 8.43
N PHE A 577 44.26 -6.51 9.26
CA PHE A 577 45.25 -5.49 8.90
C PHE A 577 46.66 -6.05 8.72
N VAL A 578 47.08 -7.07 9.48
CA VAL A 578 48.36 -7.77 9.24
C VAL A 578 48.40 -8.41 7.86
N ARG A 579 47.37 -9.17 7.47
CA ARG A 579 47.30 -9.81 6.14
C ARG A 579 47.17 -8.81 5.00
N PHE A 580 46.40 -7.74 5.20
CA PHE A 580 46.27 -6.65 4.24
C PHE A 580 47.61 -5.93 4.04
N ASN A 581 48.31 -5.55 5.11
CA ASN A 581 49.62 -4.91 5.04
C ASN A 581 50.67 -5.82 4.38
N GLN A 582 50.68 -7.12 4.66
CA GLN A 582 51.55 -8.09 3.97
C GLN A 582 51.34 -8.10 2.45
N LYS A 583 50.09 -7.93 1.98
CA LYS A 583 49.77 -7.78 0.55
C LYS A 583 50.08 -6.39 0.00
N LEU A 584 50.19 -5.37 0.84
CA LEU A 584 50.66 -4.03 0.47
C LEU A 584 52.19 -3.92 0.45
N ASP A 585 52.92 -4.74 1.20
CA ASP A 585 54.39 -4.68 1.24
C ASP A 585 55.03 -5.10 -0.10
N SER A 586 54.39 -6.00 -0.86
CA SER A 586 54.79 -6.27 -2.25
C SER A 586 54.55 -5.06 -3.17
N ILE A 587 53.51 -4.26 -2.91
CA ILE A 587 53.18 -3.03 -3.65
C ILE A 587 54.10 -1.86 -3.25
N ARG A 588 54.54 -1.79 -1.98
CA ARG A 588 55.51 -0.80 -1.51
C ARG A 588 56.85 -0.94 -2.22
N ASN A 589 57.35 -2.18 -2.33
CA ASN A 589 58.68 -2.49 -2.84
C ASN A 589 58.81 -2.41 -4.38
N ASP A 590 57.69 -2.33 -5.12
CA ASP A 590 57.74 -2.08 -6.56
C ASP A 590 57.95 -0.59 -6.88
N SER A 591 58.77 -0.33 -7.90
CA SER A 591 59.18 0.99 -8.40
C SER A 591 58.23 1.56 -9.46
N SER A 592 57.21 0.80 -9.86
CA SER A 592 56.18 1.23 -10.79
C SER A 592 55.26 2.32 -10.20
N LEU A 593 54.56 3.05 -11.09
CA LEU A 593 53.55 4.03 -10.69
C LEU A 593 52.41 3.33 -9.93
N PHE A 594 52.19 3.79 -8.71
CA PHE A 594 51.19 3.24 -7.79
C PHE A 594 49.76 3.38 -8.32
N ASP A 595 48.99 2.28 -8.29
CA ASP A 595 47.63 2.20 -8.82
C ASP A 595 46.61 1.73 -7.77
N ILE A 596 45.40 2.30 -7.85
CA ILE A 596 44.29 2.02 -6.91
C ILE A 596 43.83 0.57 -7.02
N GLU A 597 43.80 0.02 -8.23
CA GLU A 597 43.37 -1.36 -8.47
C GLU A 597 44.24 -2.37 -7.69
N GLN A 598 45.51 -2.07 -7.42
CA GLN A 598 46.37 -2.94 -6.61
C GLN A 598 45.95 -2.97 -5.13
N ILE A 599 45.56 -1.83 -4.54
CA ILE A 599 44.99 -1.76 -3.18
C ILE A 599 43.67 -2.54 -3.13
N LYS A 600 42.82 -2.34 -4.13
CA LYS A 600 41.51 -2.98 -4.26
C LYS A 600 41.63 -4.50 -4.36
N ILE A 601 42.56 -5.01 -5.17
CA ILE A 601 42.91 -6.44 -5.22
C ILE A 601 43.42 -6.93 -3.86
N ALA A 602 44.34 -6.19 -3.22
CA ALA A 602 44.85 -6.55 -1.89
C ALA A 602 43.73 -6.64 -0.84
N PHE A 603 42.76 -5.72 -0.87
CA PHE A 603 41.56 -5.75 -0.03
C PHE A 603 40.68 -6.97 -0.37
N GLN A 604 40.30 -7.15 -1.64
CA GLN A 604 39.41 -8.21 -2.09
C GLN A 604 39.94 -9.60 -1.69
N THR A 605 41.20 -9.92 -2.02
CA THR A 605 41.81 -11.21 -1.64
C THR A 605 42.05 -11.36 -0.12
N THR A 606 41.89 -10.30 0.68
CA THR A 606 41.87 -10.42 2.15
C THR A 606 40.44 -10.62 2.66
N PHE A 607 39.47 -9.94 2.06
CA PHE A 607 38.06 -9.92 2.45
C PHE A 607 37.28 -11.17 2.01
N GLU A 608 37.74 -11.88 0.96
CA GLU A 608 37.17 -13.15 0.49
C GLU A 608 37.29 -14.31 1.50
N ASP A 609 38.23 -14.25 2.45
CA ASP A 609 38.36 -15.23 3.52
C ASP A 609 37.15 -15.16 4.46
N GLU A 610 36.49 -16.30 4.69
CA GLU A 610 35.25 -16.38 5.47
C GLU A 610 35.37 -15.76 6.86
N GLN A 611 36.56 -15.80 7.48
CA GLN A 611 36.79 -15.24 8.79
C GLN A 611 36.68 -13.71 8.85
N PHE A 612 36.67 -13.02 7.71
CA PHE A 612 36.62 -11.55 7.64
C PHE A 612 35.34 -10.98 7.03
N LYS A 613 34.37 -11.81 6.62
CA LYS A 613 33.08 -11.35 6.05
C LYS A 613 32.33 -10.35 6.94
N ASN A 614 32.53 -10.40 8.26
CA ASN A 614 31.90 -9.51 9.25
C ASN A 614 32.82 -8.40 9.80
N ILE A 615 33.99 -8.15 9.19
CA ILE A 615 35.03 -7.24 9.72
C ILE A 615 34.54 -5.83 10.07
N PHE A 616 33.54 -5.31 9.34
CA PHE A 616 32.98 -3.98 9.58
C PHE A 616 32.24 -3.87 10.93
N ASN A 617 31.71 -4.97 11.45
CA ASN A 617 30.99 -5.00 12.73
C ASN A 617 31.93 -4.89 13.95
N CYS A 618 33.24 -5.11 13.75
CA CYS A 618 34.26 -5.04 14.79
C CYS A 618 34.73 -3.58 15.05
N PHE A 619 34.58 -2.67 14.08
CA PHE A 619 35.04 -1.27 14.26
C PHE A 619 34.29 -0.54 15.39
N PRO A 620 32.94 -0.55 15.50
CA PRO A 620 32.23 0.22 16.52
C PRO A 620 32.57 -0.19 17.96
N THR A 621 32.71 -1.50 18.22
CA THR A 621 33.05 -2.03 19.55
C THR A 621 34.48 -1.65 19.94
N CYS A 622 35.44 -1.81 19.02
CA CYS A 622 36.83 -1.45 19.25
C CYS A 622 37.06 0.06 19.38
N LEU A 623 36.34 0.90 18.62
CA LEU A 623 36.40 2.36 18.76
C LEU A 623 35.91 2.80 20.14
N ALA A 624 34.72 2.34 20.56
CA ALA A 624 34.12 2.72 21.84
C ALA A 624 35.01 2.33 23.04
N SER A 625 35.83 1.28 22.90
CA SER A 625 36.74 0.79 23.95
C SER A 625 38.23 1.12 23.71
N LEU A 626 38.58 1.94 22.70
CA LEU A 626 39.98 2.13 22.28
C LEU A 626 40.89 2.61 23.42
N THR A 627 40.44 3.56 24.23
CA THR A 627 41.17 4.07 25.40
C THR A 627 41.46 2.95 26.40
N SER A 628 40.46 2.10 26.69
CA SER A 628 40.62 0.94 27.55
C SER A 628 41.60 -0.07 26.96
N ILE A 629 41.49 -0.42 25.67
CA ILE A 629 42.39 -1.38 25.00
C ILE A 629 43.85 -0.88 25.06
N LYS A 630 44.09 0.42 24.78
CA LYS A 630 45.40 1.05 24.90
C LYS A 630 45.93 1.00 26.33
N ARG A 631 45.07 1.20 27.34
CA ARG A 631 45.44 1.08 28.75
C ARG A 631 45.85 -0.34 29.12
N ILE A 632 45.07 -1.37 28.76
CA ILE A 632 45.43 -2.77 29.04
C ILE A 632 46.77 -3.12 28.38
N HIS A 633 46.94 -2.75 27.10
CA HIS A 633 48.20 -2.98 26.39
C HIS A 633 49.41 -2.37 27.13
N LEU A 634 49.29 -1.14 27.64
CA LEU A 634 50.33 -0.51 28.46
C LEU A 634 50.53 -1.21 29.81
N GLU A 635 49.47 -1.62 30.51
CA GLU A 635 49.58 -2.38 31.78
C GLU A 635 50.30 -3.74 31.60
N LEU A 636 50.24 -4.34 30.41
CA LEU A 636 50.92 -5.58 30.07
C LEU A 636 52.37 -5.39 29.59
N THR A 637 52.67 -4.28 28.90
CA THR A 637 53.99 -4.05 28.27
C THR A 637 54.94 -3.19 29.11
N ASP A 638 54.44 -2.16 29.81
CA ASP A 638 55.22 -1.33 30.72
C ASP A 638 54.35 -0.91 31.93
N LYS A 639 54.41 -1.74 32.97
CA LYS A 639 53.67 -1.55 34.23
C LYS A 639 53.97 -0.21 34.91
N GLU A 640 55.17 0.34 34.75
CA GLU A 640 55.54 1.62 35.39
C GLU A 640 55.09 2.82 34.55
N LEU A 641 55.26 2.79 33.22
CA LEU A 641 54.72 3.83 32.34
C LEU A 641 53.20 3.86 32.35
N SER A 642 52.54 2.70 32.41
CA SER A 642 51.09 2.60 32.51
C SER A 642 50.57 3.18 33.82
N LYS A 643 51.21 2.86 34.96
CA LYS A 643 50.87 3.48 36.25
C LYS A 643 51.18 4.99 36.26
N ARG A 644 52.23 5.46 35.60
CA ARG A 644 52.52 6.91 35.41
C ARG A 644 51.47 7.62 34.56
N LYS A 645 51.00 7.02 33.47
CA LYS A 645 49.87 7.55 32.69
C LYS A 645 48.58 7.54 33.50
N ARG A 646 48.28 6.47 34.23
CA ARG A 646 47.14 6.42 35.17
C ARG A 646 47.21 7.55 36.19
N ILE A 647 48.38 7.87 36.76
CA ILE A 647 48.57 9.07 37.61
C ILE A 647 48.23 10.35 36.84
N SER A 648 48.81 10.55 35.65
CA SER A 648 48.61 11.76 34.84
C SER A 648 47.14 11.97 34.45
N ASP A 649 46.47 10.92 33.97
CA ASP A 649 45.07 10.96 33.56
C ASP A 649 44.15 11.20 34.76
N ILE A 650 44.46 10.60 35.91
CA ILE A 650 43.77 10.87 37.18
C ILE A 650 43.98 12.33 37.60
N MET A 651 45.20 12.86 37.56
CA MET A 651 45.48 14.24 37.95
C MET A 651 44.89 15.29 37.01
N GLN A 652 44.75 14.98 35.72
CA GLN A 652 44.16 15.89 34.73
C GLN A 652 42.62 15.87 34.73
N ASN A 653 42.00 14.74 35.09
CA ASN A 653 40.54 14.57 34.99
C ASN A 653 39.81 14.50 36.34
N ILE A 654 40.51 14.34 37.48
CA ILE A 654 39.86 14.45 38.80
C ILE A 654 39.30 15.86 38.98
N LYS A 655 38.05 15.91 39.44
CA LYS A 655 37.47 17.10 40.06
C LYS A 655 37.15 16.81 41.52
N PHE A 656 37.55 17.72 42.41
CA PHE A 656 37.17 17.72 43.81
C PHE A 656 36.00 18.68 44.00
N GLY A 657 34.83 18.15 44.33
CA GLY A 657 33.68 18.95 44.74
C GLY A 657 33.52 18.89 46.26
N PHE A 658 33.40 20.03 46.93
CA PHE A 658 32.96 20.05 48.32
C PHE A 658 31.42 20.01 48.33
N ILE A 659 30.85 19.02 49.01
CA ILE A 659 29.40 18.87 49.17
C ILE A 659 29.09 18.93 50.66
N GLU A 660 28.19 19.83 51.05
CA GLU A 660 27.65 19.87 52.40
C GLU A 660 26.38 18.99 52.46
N GLU A 661 26.47 17.85 53.12
CA GLU A 661 25.33 16.98 53.42
C GLU A 661 25.16 16.89 54.93
N PHE A 662 23.95 17.19 55.43
CA PHE A 662 23.58 17.08 56.85
C PHE A 662 24.54 17.82 57.81
N ASN A 663 24.88 19.07 57.49
CA ASN A 663 25.83 19.93 58.24
C ASN A 663 27.22 19.31 58.42
N LYS A 664 27.66 18.49 57.44
CA LYS A 664 29.03 17.97 57.35
C LYS A 664 29.59 18.25 55.96
N PHE A 665 30.80 18.81 55.92
CA PHE A 665 31.58 18.92 54.69
C PHE A 665 32.13 17.55 54.29
N ASN A 666 31.65 17.04 53.16
CA ASN A 666 32.21 15.89 52.46
C ASN A 666 32.94 16.34 51.19
N ILE A 667 33.85 15.50 50.71
CA ILE A 667 34.56 15.69 49.44
C ILE A 667 34.06 14.63 48.46
N ASN A 668 33.38 15.05 47.40
CA ASN A 668 33.08 14.22 46.24
C ASN A 668 34.27 14.25 45.27
N ILE A 669 34.62 13.08 44.74
CA ILE A 669 35.72 12.90 43.79
C ILE A 669 35.11 12.32 42.52
N GLU A 670 35.16 13.06 41.42
CA GLU A 670 34.70 12.59 40.12
C GLU A 670 35.90 12.29 39.21
N PRO A 671 35.93 11.13 38.53
CA PRO A 671 34.96 10.02 38.60
C PRO A 671 35.15 9.15 39.87
N GLN A 672 34.04 8.64 40.42
CA GLN A 672 34.00 7.85 41.67
C GLN A 672 34.70 6.47 41.62
N SER A 673 35.25 6.06 40.46
CA SER A 673 35.84 4.73 40.25
C SER A 673 37.28 4.56 40.77
N ILE A 674 37.75 5.47 41.63
CA ILE A 674 39.14 5.50 42.11
C ILE A 674 39.16 5.05 43.59
N CYS A 675 39.73 3.88 43.85
CA CYS A 675 39.83 3.33 45.19
C CYS A 675 40.87 4.10 46.04
N PHE A 676 40.62 4.25 47.34
CA PHE A 676 41.57 4.86 48.26
C PHE A 676 42.93 4.14 48.29
N ASN A 677 42.95 2.83 48.07
CA ASN A 677 44.19 2.06 47.96
C ASN A 677 45.03 2.46 46.74
N ASP A 678 44.39 2.79 45.60
CA ASP A 678 45.10 3.36 44.46
C ASP A 678 45.73 4.69 44.85
N LEU A 679 44.93 5.64 45.38
CA LEU A 679 45.42 6.96 45.80
C LEU A 679 46.56 6.87 46.83
N SER A 680 46.53 5.89 47.75
CA SER A 680 47.62 5.64 48.70
C SER A 680 48.87 5.07 48.03
N GLU A 681 48.76 4.11 47.11
CA GLU A 681 49.91 3.62 46.33
C GLU A 681 50.54 4.75 45.50
N LEU A 682 49.70 5.60 44.89
CA LEU A 682 50.16 6.76 44.11
C LEU A 682 50.89 7.79 44.97
N ARG A 683 50.36 8.13 46.16
CA ARG A 683 51.02 9.01 47.14
C ARG A 683 52.41 8.48 47.53
N ASP A 684 52.49 7.21 47.88
CA ASP A 684 53.72 6.62 48.41
C ASP A 684 54.78 6.45 47.31
N ARG A 685 54.36 6.24 46.05
CA ARG A 685 55.26 6.24 44.89
C ARG A 685 55.71 7.62 44.43
N ALA A 686 54.86 8.64 44.51
CA ALA A 686 55.28 10.03 44.27
C ALA A 686 56.41 10.44 45.23
N ARG A 687 56.28 10.10 46.53
CA ARG A 687 57.33 10.28 47.53
C ARG A 687 58.61 9.50 47.21
N LEU A 688 58.50 8.25 46.75
CA LEU A 688 59.68 7.47 46.34
C LEU A 688 60.41 8.09 45.13
N ILE A 689 59.71 8.80 44.24
CA ILE A 689 60.35 9.53 43.13
C ILE A 689 61.17 10.72 43.65
N GLU A 690 60.66 11.49 44.62
CA GLU A 690 61.44 12.54 45.31
C GLU A 690 62.71 11.96 45.97
N TYR A 691 62.62 10.83 46.66
CA TYR A 691 63.80 10.18 47.26
C TYR A 691 64.78 9.62 46.21
N SER A 692 64.29 9.20 45.03
CA SER A 692 65.14 8.68 43.95
C SER A 692 65.89 9.77 43.17
N THR A 693 65.46 11.03 43.28
CA THR A 693 66.10 12.19 42.62
C THR A 693 67.12 12.89 43.50
N ILE A 694 67.31 12.45 44.75
CA ILE A 694 68.45 12.84 45.60
C ILE A 694 69.62 11.87 45.33
N LYS A 695 70.35 12.13 44.25
CA LYS A 695 71.72 11.62 44.05
C LYS A 695 72.56 12.53 43.16
#